data_AF-A0A6J0AN34-F1
#
_entry.id   AF-A0A6J0AN34-F1
#
_cell.length_a   1.000
_cell.length_b   1.000
_cell.length_c   1.000
_cell.angle_alpha   90.00
_cell.angle_beta   90.00
_cell.angle_gamma   90.00
#
_symmetry.space_group_name_H-M   'P 1'
#
loop_
_entity.id
_entity.type
_entity.pdbx_description
1 polymer ?
#
loop_
_entity_poly.entity_id
_entity_poly.type
_entity_poly.pdbx_seq_one_letter_code
_entity_poly.pdbx_strand_id
1 'polypeptide(L)'
;MNPRGSLEVLEEKEDSAPILGPSIHSDNPQERIQARRLRIAARLEARRREALGEYLDGKKESEEDQSKSYKQKEESRLKLAKLLLCGTELVTNIQVAADIREIHRRVEEEEIKRQRLEKLENEVKTSQDKFDEITVKWEEGKQKRIPQELWEMLNAQQVHCAGLIEDKNKLINELQQELKTKDDQYVKDLKKQSDDICLLLERMEEQVKNVMKSFRQELYHIEKAFEAERQELLTSNKKKWERALQAHNARELEYLMNRIKRVEDYEKQLNKQRIRDCEEYNSIKIKLEQDVQILEQQLQQMKATYQLNQEKLEYNFQVLKKRDAESTVIKSQQKRKTNRLHDVLINLRSKYNKQVKLFQEENRSLTSDYKRLVTQFKELQKAMRHFALIDDKQFREIWLMNEEEAKDLISRAFDVDRIIHMQHLGLPWTAPDFWFLRNVGPISQQQKSATHILEEVLMQAEEEGAEESESESYLDLPKQVSAKTTRKILMLLCDESGFLIEKKLLGLLLPLEKDECYMLRLDAIFSALGIENEDDLYKLVNFFLKYQALHLPPPQEQTSLVSALEPVEQLVLQGEKSGSLAEGEPQEQKPPPSPRLIHPNDVLKILEAFVMGLRKPRDFQVPVKLLKVVRDDSKDSEYWKALSTVIPSTKQNLWDALYTALEKYHLVLTQRAELLVENQCLEQQNTELQQLLQQYLDSRINSELQAPPTQVFRVPTK
;
A
#
# COMPACT_ATOMS: atom_id res chain seq x y z
N MET A 1 -30.54 44.10 18.61
CA MET A 1 -29.40 45.04 18.55
C MET A 1 -28.58 44.65 17.32
N ASN A 2 -28.47 45.55 16.35
CA ASN A 2 -27.72 45.42 15.08
C ASN A 2 -26.98 46.76 14.88
N PRO A 3 -26.04 46.95 13.92
CA PRO A 3 -25.44 46.02 12.95
C PRO A 3 -23.89 46.24 12.81
N ARG A 4 -23.07 45.79 11.83
CA ARG A 4 -23.16 45.78 10.35
C ARG A 4 -21.94 45.05 9.72
N GLY A 5 -22.08 44.51 8.51
CA GLY A 5 -20.98 43.99 7.65
C GLY A 5 -21.05 44.52 6.21
N SER A 6 -20.20 44.06 5.28
CA SER A 6 -20.41 44.11 3.81
C SER A 6 -19.30 43.43 2.97
N LEU A 7 -19.69 42.84 1.83
CA LEU A 7 -18.95 41.95 0.88
C LEU A 7 -18.64 42.62 -0.48
N GLU A 8 -17.45 42.30 -1.01
CA GLU A 8 -17.04 41.90 -2.40
C GLU A 8 -17.29 42.69 -3.71
N VAL A 9 -16.56 42.22 -4.73
CA VAL A 9 -15.91 42.83 -5.92
C VAL A 9 -16.74 42.81 -7.23
N LEU A 10 -16.26 43.61 -8.20
CA LEU A 10 -16.56 43.87 -9.64
C LEU A 10 -17.23 42.73 -10.45
N GLU A 11 -18.10 42.99 -11.43
CA GLU A 11 -17.66 43.27 -12.82
C GLU A 11 -18.71 43.88 -13.80
N GLU A 12 -18.15 44.30 -14.92
CA GLU A 12 -18.61 45.06 -16.09
C GLU A 12 -19.93 44.59 -16.74
N LYS A 13 -20.53 45.49 -17.51
CA LYS A 13 -21.68 45.21 -18.36
C LYS A 13 -21.27 45.55 -19.79
N GLU A 14 -22.01 44.95 -20.73
CA GLU A 14 -22.30 45.40 -22.10
C GLU A 14 -21.49 44.59 -23.18
N ASP A 15 -21.94 44.18 -24.41
CA ASP A 15 -21.11 43.84 -25.63
C ASP A 15 -21.51 44.28 -27.11
N SER A 16 -21.16 45.49 -27.64
CA SER A 16 -20.45 45.68 -28.94
C SER A 16 -19.99 47.15 -29.18
N ALA A 17 -19.02 47.75 -28.47
CA ALA A 17 -18.04 47.27 -27.50
C ALA A 17 -18.12 48.16 -26.23
N PRO A 18 -18.92 47.86 -25.20
CA PRO A 18 -19.82 46.73 -25.11
C PRO A 18 -21.34 47.28 -24.84
N ILE A 19 -22.53 46.60 -25.12
CA ILE A 19 -24.07 46.80 -24.97
C ILE A 19 -24.81 47.21 -23.63
N LEU A 20 -25.30 48.45 -23.55
CA LEU A 20 -26.57 48.90 -22.91
C LEU A 20 -27.45 47.93 -22.08
N GLY A 21 -27.26 47.67 -20.78
CA GLY A 21 -28.18 46.85 -19.98
C GLY A 21 -29.14 47.64 -19.07
N PRO A 22 -30.37 47.17 -18.79
CA PRO A 22 -31.40 47.91 -18.02
C PRO A 22 -30.90 48.44 -16.67
N SER A 23 -31.15 49.73 -16.38
CA SER A 23 -30.70 50.44 -15.18
C SER A 23 -31.85 50.63 -14.18
N ILE A 24 -31.54 50.57 -12.88
CA ILE A 24 -32.54 50.77 -11.79
C ILE A 24 -32.84 52.26 -11.58
N HIS A 25 -31.97 53.13 -12.10
CA HIS A 25 -32.09 54.57 -12.01
C HIS A 25 -32.62 55.20 -13.30
N SER A 26 -33.11 54.42 -14.27
CA SER A 26 -33.80 55.03 -15.40
C SER A 26 -35.16 55.56 -14.95
N ASP A 27 -35.58 56.67 -15.55
CA ASP A 27 -36.86 57.32 -15.26
C ASP A 27 -38.06 56.45 -15.69
N ASN A 28 -37.81 55.40 -16.49
CA ASN A 28 -38.81 54.51 -17.04
C ASN A 28 -39.11 53.32 -16.11
N PRO A 29 -40.34 53.18 -15.56
CA PRO A 29 -40.66 52.17 -14.55
C PRO A 29 -40.48 50.71 -15.00
N GLN A 30 -40.61 50.42 -16.30
CA GLN A 30 -40.52 49.05 -16.84
C GLN A 30 -39.07 48.53 -16.90
N GLU A 31 -38.10 49.39 -17.22
CA GLU A 31 -36.67 49.06 -17.22
C GLU A 31 -36.18 48.76 -15.79
N ARG A 32 -36.71 49.49 -14.79
CA ARG A 32 -36.42 49.22 -13.37
C ARG A 32 -36.92 47.85 -12.92
N ILE A 33 -38.08 47.40 -13.41
CA ILE A 33 -38.62 46.07 -13.11
C ILE A 33 -37.78 44.99 -13.81
N GLN A 34 -37.38 45.20 -15.06
CA GLN A 34 -36.52 44.26 -15.80
C GLN A 34 -35.13 44.13 -15.18
N ALA A 35 -34.50 45.25 -14.79
CA ALA A 35 -33.24 45.26 -14.05
C ALA A 35 -33.33 44.51 -12.71
N ARG A 36 -34.46 44.65 -11.98
CA ARG A 36 -34.70 43.88 -10.75
C ARG A 36 -34.87 42.38 -11.02
N ARG A 37 -35.58 41.99 -12.08
CA ARG A 37 -35.76 40.57 -12.45
C ARG A 37 -34.44 39.92 -12.84
N LEU A 38 -33.61 40.58 -13.64
CA LEU A 38 -32.28 40.09 -14.03
C LEU A 38 -31.36 39.92 -12.81
N ARG A 39 -31.43 40.84 -11.83
CA ARG A 39 -30.66 40.75 -10.59
C ARG A 39 -31.11 39.59 -9.68
N ILE A 40 -32.40 39.28 -9.64
CA ILE A 40 -32.93 38.12 -8.90
C ILE A 40 -32.54 36.81 -9.60
N ALA A 41 -32.59 36.78 -10.93
CA ALA A 41 -32.17 35.62 -11.72
C ALA A 41 -30.69 35.28 -11.54
N ALA A 42 -29.80 36.28 -11.63
CA ALA A 42 -28.36 36.09 -11.41
C ALA A 42 -28.03 35.57 -10.00
N ARG A 43 -28.78 36.03 -8.97
CA ARG A 43 -28.62 35.52 -7.59
C ARG A 43 -29.05 34.06 -7.42
N LEU A 44 -30.10 33.63 -8.10
CA LEU A 44 -30.53 32.22 -8.06
C LEU A 44 -29.54 31.33 -8.83
N GLU A 45 -28.96 31.83 -9.91
CA GLU A 45 -27.97 31.12 -10.72
C GLU A 45 -26.63 30.94 -10.00
N ALA A 46 -26.14 31.99 -9.30
CA ALA A 46 -24.95 31.90 -8.45
C ALA A 46 -25.13 30.87 -7.32
N ARG A 47 -26.30 30.87 -6.67
CA ARG A 47 -26.63 29.90 -5.62
C ARG A 47 -26.72 28.45 -6.13
N ARG A 48 -27.09 28.26 -7.40
CA ARG A 48 -27.03 26.96 -8.09
C ARG A 48 -25.60 26.53 -8.37
N ARG A 49 -24.74 27.44 -8.84
CA ARG A 49 -23.32 27.16 -9.17
C ARG A 49 -22.50 26.83 -7.90
N GLU A 50 -22.74 27.52 -6.79
CA GLU A 50 -22.11 27.21 -5.49
C GLU A 50 -22.46 25.82 -4.94
N ALA A 51 -23.69 25.34 -5.18
CA ALA A 51 -24.11 24.00 -4.76
C ALA A 51 -23.50 22.88 -5.62
N LEU A 52 -22.94 23.20 -6.79
CA LEU A 52 -22.43 22.24 -7.78
C LEU A 52 -20.89 22.13 -7.80
N GLY A 53 -20.16 22.98 -7.09
CA GLY A 53 -18.71 22.81 -6.88
C GLY A 53 -17.83 22.92 -8.13
N GLU A 54 -18.34 23.41 -9.26
CA GLU A 54 -17.57 23.67 -10.48
C GLU A 54 -17.08 25.13 -10.48
N TYR A 55 -15.80 25.32 -10.18
CA TYR A 55 -15.09 26.55 -10.54
C TYR A 55 -14.49 26.37 -11.94
N LEU A 56 -14.96 27.18 -12.89
CA LEU A 56 -14.32 27.33 -14.19
C LEU A 56 -13.20 28.38 -14.11
N ASP A 57 -12.07 27.94 -14.62
CA ASP A 57 -10.84 28.66 -14.95
C ASP A 57 -11.10 30.02 -15.62
N GLY A 58 -10.34 31.04 -15.20
CA GLY A 58 -10.64 32.43 -15.54
C GLY A 58 -10.20 33.46 -14.51
N LYS A 59 -9.36 33.06 -13.53
CA LYS A 59 -8.46 34.01 -12.89
C LYS A 59 -7.12 33.88 -13.60
N LYS A 60 -6.60 35.01 -14.09
CA LYS A 60 -5.16 35.24 -14.13
C LYS A 60 -4.60 34.62 -12.85
N GLU A 61 -3.87 33.51 -12.97
CA GLU A 61 -2.96 33.11 -11.91
C GLU A 61 -2.10 34.34 -11.68
N SER A 62 -2.36 35.00 -10.56
CA SER A 62 -1.56 36.09 -10.06
C SER A 62 -0.10 35.66 -10.16
N GLU A 63 0.74 36.54 -10.68
CA GLU A 63 2.21 36.43 -10.76
C GLU A 63 2.89 36.14 -9.38
N GLU A 64 2.10 35.98 -8.32
CA GLU A 64 2.48 35.75 -6.94
C GLU A 64 2.83 34.28 -6.64
N ASP A 65 2.30 33.30 -7.37
CA ASP A 65 2.55 31.86 -7.10
C ASP A 65 3.60 31.21 -8.01
N GLN A 66 4.36 31.98 -8.77
CA GLN A 66 5.52 31.43 -9.46
C GLN A 66 6.60 31.05 -8.43
N SER A 67 7.02 29.79 -8.44
CA SER A 67 8.11 29.29 -7.60
C SER A 67 9.38 30.13 -7.80
N LYS A 68 10.20 30.27 -6.76
CA LYS A 68 11.47 31.02 -6.81
C LYS A 68 12.38 30.49 -7.92
N SER A 69 12.37 29.18 -8.16
CA SER A 69 13.06 28.51 -9.25
C SER A 69 12.50 28.88 -10.62
N TYR A 70 11.18 29.03 -10.74
CA TYR A 70 10.54 29.45 -12.00
C TYR A 70 10.91 30.90 -12.34
N LYS A 71 10.83 31.81 -11.36
CA LYS A 71 11.28 33.21 -11.52
C LYS A 71 12.74 33.27 -11.95
N GLN A 72 13.61 32.50 -11.28
CA GLN A 72 15.03 32.42 -11.63
C GLN A 72 15.26 31.89 -13.05
N LYS A 73 14.52 30.86 -13.48
CA LYS A 73 14.62 30.30 -14.84
C LYS A 73 14.22 31.32 -15.90
N GLU A 74 13.18 32.10 -15.65
CA GLU A 74 12.70 33.12 -16.58
C GLU A 74 13.68 34.29 -16.69
N GLU A 75 14.25 34.75 -15.56
CA GLU A 75 15.31 35.75 -15.56
C GLU A 75 16.56 35.28 -16.31
N SER A 76 16.97 34.03 -16.08
CA SER A 76 18.10 33.40 -16.80
C SER A 76 17.83 33.34 -18.30
N ARG A 77 16.60 32.98 -18.71
CA ARG A 77 16.20 32.97 -20.13
C ARG A 77 16.34 34.35 -20.77
N LEU A 78 15.83 35.39 -20.11
CA LEU A 78 15.91 36.76 -20.62
C LEU A 78 17.36 37.27 -20.72
N LYS A 79 18.20 36.96 -19.73
CA LYS A 79 19.63 37.32 -19.76
C LYS A 79 20.36 36.64 -20.92
N LEU A 80 20.12 35.35 -21.13
CA LEU A 80 20.75 34.58 -22.20
C LEU A 80 20.28 35.05 -23.59
N ALA A 81 18.99 35.36 -23.74
CA ALA A 81 18.46 35.93 -24.98
C ALA A 81 19.11 37.27 -25.33
N LYS A 82 19.25 38.18 -24.34
CA LYS A 82 19.96 39.45 -24.53
C LYS A 82 21.42 39.25 -24.91
N LEU A 83 22.11 38.30 -24.27
CA LEU A 83 23.51 38.01 -24.57
C LEU A 83 23.69 37.45 -25.98
N LEU A 84 22.77 36.59 -26.44
CA LEU A 84 22.79 36.09 -27.81
C LEU A 84 22.57 37.22 -28.82
N LEU A 85 21.59 38.10 -28.59
CA LEU A 85 21.33 39.25 -29.46
C LEU A 85 22.55 40.19 -29.56
N CYS A 86 23.08 40.64 -28.43
CA CYS A 86 24.28 41.49 -28.42
C CYS A 86 25.50 40.80 -29.08
N GLY A 87 25.62 39.48 -28.90
CA GLY A 87 26.64 38.67 -29.55
C GLY A 87 26.53 38.63 -31.06
N THR A 88 25.33 38.41 -31.57
CA THR A 88 25.07 38.39 -33.01
C THR A 88 25.35 39.75 -33.65
N GLU A 89 25.04 40.85 -32.97
CA GLU A 89 25.36 42.20 -33.43
C GLU A 89 26.89 42.42 -33.53
N LEU A 90 27.66 41.97 -32.53
CA LEU A 90 29.13 42.12 -32.54
C LEU A 90 29.82 41.38 -33.70
N VAL A 91 29.29 40.21 -34.08
CA VAL A 91 29.81 39.39 -35.19
C VAL A 91 29.36 39.96 -36.55
N THR A 92 28.09 40.33 -36.68
CA THR A 92 27.53 40.88 -37.94
C THR A 92 28.13 42.24 -38.30
N ASN A 93 28.60 43.02 -37.31
CA ASN A 93 29.30 44.29 -37.56
C ASN A 93 30.52 44.16 -38.50
N ILE A 94 31.20 43.01 -38.53
CA ILE A 94 32.34 42.79 -39.45
C ILE A 94 31.84 42.65 -40.89
N GLN A 95 30.77 41.90 -41.10
CA GLN A 95 30.15 41.71 -42.41
C GLN A 95 29.64 43.04 -42.96
N VAL A 96 28.93 43.82 -42.14
CA VAL A 96 28.46 45.17 -42.53
C VAL A 96 29.63 46.08 -42.90
N ALA A 97 30.73 46.05 -42.15
CA ALA A 97 31.92 46.83 -42.48
C ALA A 97 32.60 46.37 -43.78
N ALA A 98 32.61 45.06 -44.06
CA ALA A 98 33.12 44.50 -45.32
C ALA A 98 32.25 44.90 -46.51
N ASP A 99 30.92 44.83 -46.39
CA ASP A 99 29.98 45.25 -47.43
C ASP A 99 30.12 46.74 -47.75
N ILE A 100 30.29 47.59 -46.73
CA ILE A 100 30.55 49.01 -46.93
C ILE A 100 31.86 49.21 -47.70
N ARG A 101 32.95 48.52 -47.33
CA ARG A 101 34.22 48.61 -48.07
C ARG A 101 34.10 48.13 -49.52
N GLU A 102 33.34 47.07 -49.76
CA GLU A 102 33.08 46.55 -51.09
C GLU A 102 32.38 47.56 -51.98
N ILE A 103 31.36 48.22 -51.44
CA ILE A 103 30.62 49.28 -52.16
C ILE A 103 31.58 50.41 -52.56
N HIS A 104 32.43 50.87 -51.64
CA HIS A 104 33.41 51.93 -51.93
C HIS A 104 34.39 51.49 -53.03
N ARG A 105 34.90 50.26 -52.95
CA ARG A 105 35.84 49.71 -53.93
C ARG A 105 35.23 49.59 -55.33
N ARG A 106 33.95 49.23 -55.44
CA ARG A 106 33.22 49.21 -56.72
C ARG A 106 33.07 50.60 -57.34
N VAL A 107 32.73 51.60 -56.52
CA VAL A 107 32.63 53.00 -56.97
C VAL A 107 33.98 53.50 -57.50
N GLU A 108 35.07 53.28 -56.77
CA GLU A 108 36.42 53.66 -57.20
C GLU A 108 36.85 52.93 -58.48
N GLU A 109 36.54 51.63 -58.62
CA GLU A 109 36.82 50.89 -59.84
C GLU A 109 36.05 51.41 -61.06
N GLU A 110 34.79 51.78 -60.89
CA GLU A 110 33.97 52.36 -61.95
C GLU A 110 34.52 53.72 -62.41
N GLU A 111 34.98 54.56 -61.48
CA GLU A 111 35.64 55.83 -61.79
C GLU A 111 36.96 55.64 -62.55
N ILE A 112 37.82 54.72 -62.11
CA ILE A 112 39.08 54.41 -62.80
C ILE A 112 38.80 53.84 -64.21
N LYS A 113 37.79 52.98 -64.37
CA LYS A 113 37.37 52.46 -65.68
C LYS A 113 36.89 53.59 -66.59
N ARG A 114 36.09 54.54 -66.08
CA ARG A 114 35.65 55.71 -66.83
C ARG A 114 36.84 56.54 -67.32
N GLN A 115 37.79 56.86 -66.43
CA GLN A 115 38.99 57.62 -66.78
C GLN A 115 39.85 56.90 -67.84
N ARG A 116 39.98 55.57 -67.75
CA ARG A 116 40.71 54.78 -68.75
C ARG A 116 40.03 54.85 -70.13
N LEU A 117 38.70 54.72 -70.19
CA LEU A 117 37.96 54.81 -71.44
C LEU A 117 38.11 56.19 -72.09
N GLU A 118 37.98 57.26 -71.30
CA GLU A 118 38.18 58.64 -71.78
C GLU A 118 39.59 58.85 -72.36
N LYS A 119 40.63 58.34 -71.68
CA LYS A 119 42.02 58.40 -72.17
C LYS A 119 42.20 57.63 -73.48
N LEU A 120 41.65 56.42 -73.59
CA LEU A 120 41.72 55.61 -74.80
C LEU A 120 40.98 56.27 -75.97
N GLU A 121 39.81 56.84 -75.74
CA GLU A 121 39.07 57.58 -76.77
C GLU A 121 39.85 58.81 -77.27
N ASN A 122 40.46 59.55 -76.36
CA ASN A 122 41.29 60.71 -76.70
C ASN A 122 42.55 60.30 -77.48
N GLU A 123 43.17 59.19 -77.11
CA GLU A 123 44.34 58.65 -77.81
C GLU A 123 43.96 58.13 -79.21
N VAL A 124 42.83 57.45 -79.36
CA VAL A 124 42.32 57.03 -80.68
C VAL A 124 42.06 58.24 -81.58
N LYS A 125 41.40 59.29 -81.07
CA LYS A 125 41.14 60.52 -81.85
C LYS A 125 42.45 61.19 -82.28
N THR A 126 43.33 61.47 -81.32
CA THR A 126 44.62 62.15 -81.61
C THR A 126 45.57 61.32 -82.45
N SER A 127 45.59 59.98 -82.29
CA SER A 127 46.39 59.11 -83.14
C SER A 127 45.82 59.03 -84.55
N GLN A 128 44.50 58.96 -84.71
CA GLN A 128 43.84 59.01 -86.02
C GLN A 128 44.14 60.32 -86.75
N ASP A 129 44.01 61.47 -86.08
CA ASP A 129 44.32 62.79 -86.67
C ASP A 129 45.78 62.84 -87.15
N LYS A 130 46.74 62.39 -86.32
CA LYS A 130 48.17 62.31 -86.69
C LYS A 130 48.43 61.35 -87.85
N PHE A 131 47.74 60.20 -87.88
CA PHE A 131 47.84 59.23 -88.97
C PHE A 131 47.32 59.81 -90.29
N ASP A 132 46.19 60.51 -90.26
CA ASP A 132 45.61 61.14 -91.43
C ASP A 132 46.53 62.24 -91.97
N GLU A 133 47.13 63.07 -91.10
CA GLU A 133 48.15 64.06 -91.48
C GLU A 133 49.39 63.43 -92.13
N ILE A 134 49.90 62.33 -91.58
CA ILE A 134 51.01 61.55 -92.15
C ILE A 134 50.63 61.07 -93.55
N THR A 135 49.42 60.51 -93.70
CA THR A 135 48.91 59.95 -94.95
C THR A 135 48.77 61.01 -96.05
N VAL A 136 48.27 62.20 -95.72
CA VAL A 136 48.16 63.34 -96.66
C VAL A 136 49.54 63.79 -97.14
N LYS A 137 50.52 63.92 -96.23
CA LYS A 137 51.88 64.34 -96.58
C LYS A 137 52.62 63.30 -97.45
N TRP A 138 52.28 62.01 -97.39
CA TRP A 138 52.79 61.02 -98.34
C TRP A 138 52.37 61.31 -99.79
N GLU A 139 51.15 61.81 -99.99
CA GLU A 139 50.68 62.23 -101.32
C GLU A 139 51.41 63.50 -101.80
N GLU A 140 51.70 64.44 -100.91
CA GLU A 140 52.52 65.63 -101.20
C GLU A 140 53.98 65.24 -101.55
N GLY A 141 54.54 64.25 -100.86
CA GLY A 141 55.90 63.73 -101.11
C GLY A 141 56.08 63.19 -102.53
N LYS A 142 55.05 62.57 -103.10
CA LYS A 142 55.06 62.06 -104.49
C LYS A 142 55.19 63.18 -105.54
N GLN A 143 54.85 64.43 -105.19
CA GLN A 143 54.89 65.56 -106.12
C GLN A 143 56.24 66.28 -106.15
N LYS A 144 57.16 66.03 -105.20
CA LYS A 144 58.46 66.70 -105.12
C LYS A 144 59.46 66.14 -106.14
N ARG A 145 60.08 67.02 -106.94
CA ARG A 145 61.06 66.66 -107.98
C ARG A 145 62.53 66.88 -107.57
N ILE A 146 62.77 67.60 -106.46
CA ILE A 146 64.12 67.90 -105.96
C ILE A 146 64.49 66.86 -104.89
N PRO A 147 65.59 66.08 -105.07
CA PRO A 147 65.99 65.04 -104.12
C PRO A 147 66.25 65.52 -102.69
N GLN A 148 66.77 66.75 -102.51
CA GLN A 148 67.01 67.34 -101.18
C GLN A 148 65.69 67.62 -100.45
N GLU A 149 64.72 68.24 -101.11
CA GLU A 149 63.41 68.55 -100.55
C GLU A 149 62.57 67.28 -100.27
N LEU A 150 62.81 66.21 -101.02
CA LEU A 150 62.20 64.89 -100.80
C LEU A 150 62.84 64.18 -99.59
N TRP A 151 64.17 64.26 -99.44
CA TRP A 151 64.88 63.71 -98.29
C TRP A 151 64.47 64.41 -96.98
N GLU A 152 64.36 65.74 -96.97
CA GLU A 152 63.89 66.49 -95.80
C GLU A 152 62.45 66.11 -95.41
N MET A 153 61.56 65.92 -96.39
CA MET A 153 60.18 65.48 -96.14
C MET A 153 60.12 64.05 -95.60
N LEU A 154 60.93 63.13 -96.14
CA LEU A 154 61.01 61.74 -95.64
C LEU A 154 61.55 61.68 -94.20
N ASN A 155 62.55 62.49 -93.88
CA ASN A 155 63.04 62.60 -92.50
C ASN A 155 61.98 63.16 -91.56
N ALA A 156 61.26 64.21 -91.98
CA ALA A 156 60.14 64.75 -91.21
C ALA A 156 59.03 63.70 -90.99
N GLN A 157 58.71 62.89 -92.02
CA GLN A 157 57.77 61.77 -91.91
C GLN A 157 58.25 60.69 -90.96
N GLN A 158 59.53 60.33 -91.02
CA GLN A 158 60.12 59.36 -90.10
C GLN A 158 60.00 59.84 -88.64
N VAL A 159 60.23 61.13 -88.38
CA VAL A 159 60.06 61.75 -87.06
C VAL A 159 58.59 61.73 -86.62
N HIS A 160 57.64 62.02 -87.51
CA HIS A 160 56.21 61.96 -87.20
C HIS A 160 55.74 60.53 -86.87
N CYS A 161 56.16 59.53 -87.64
CA CYS A 161 55.88 58.12 -87.36
C CYS A 161 56.51 57.67 -86.04
N ALA A 162 57.75 58.08 -85.76
CA ALA A 162 58.41 57.80 -84.48
C ALA A 162 57.66 58.43 -83.30
N GLY A 163 57.22 59.69 -83.42
CA GLY A 163 56.43 60.36 -82.39
C GLY A 163 55.10 59.67 -82.11
N LEU A 164 54.42 59.15 -83.14
CA LEU A 164 53.18 58.39 -82.96
C LEU A 164 53.43 57.05 -82.24
N ILE A 165 54.50 56.33 -82.60
CA ILE A 165 54.91 55.10 -81.91
C ILE A 165 55.29 55.39 -80.45
N GLU A 166 55.99 56.49 -80.18
CA GLU A 166 56.32 56.93 -78.83
C GLU A 166 55.07 57.21 -78.00
N ASP A 167 54.06 57.87 -78.55
CA ASP A 167 52.80 58.13 -77.85
C ASP A 167 52.03 56.83 -77.55
N LYS A 168 52.00 55.88 -78.49
CA LYS A 168 51.46 54.52 -78.26
C LYS A 168 52.25 53.78 -77.18
N ASN A 169 53.58 53.86 -77.20
CA ASN A 169 54.45 53.25 -76.18
C ASN A 169 54.26 53.88 -74.80
N LYS A 170 54.05 55.20 -74.71
CA LYS A 170 53.68 55.89 -73.45
C LYS A 170 52.36 55.35 -72.91
N LEU A 171 51.32 55.25 -73.75
CA LEU A 171 50.03 54.68 -73.35
C LEU A 171 50.18 53.22 -72.88
N ILE A 172 50.97 52.40 -73.60
CA ILE A 172 51.25 51.01 -73.19
C ILE A 172 51.90 50.98 -71.81
N ASN A 173 52.89 51.83 -71.55
CA ASN A 173 53.54 51.91 -70.25
C ASN A 173 52.59 52.35 -69.13
N GLU A 174 51.70 53.32 -69.40
CA GLU A 174 50.65 53.73 -68.45
C GLU A 174 49.70 52.57 -68.15
N LEU A 175 49.22 51.84 -69.16
CA LEU A 175 48.34 50.68 -68.97
C LEU A 175 49.06 49.54 -68.21
N GLN A 176 50.35 49.33 -68.48
CA GLN A 176 51.16 48.36 -67.72
C GLN A 176 51.35 48.79 -66.26
N GLN A 177 51.51 50.09 -65.98
CA GLN A 177 51.55 50.61 -64.63
C GLN A 177 50.20 50.46 -63.94
N GLU A 178 49.10 50.78 -64.62
CA GLU A 178 47.74 50.57 -64.10
C GLU A 178 47.50 49.09 -63.75
N LEU A 179 47.93 48.16 -64.61
CA LEU A 179 47.90 46.72 -64.31
C LEU A 179 48.68 46.38 -63.03
N LYS A 180 49.92 46.85 -62.89
CA LYS A 180 50.72 46.64 -61.67
C LYS A 180 50.03 47.22 -60.43
N THR A 181 49.46 48.42 -60.53
CA THR A 181 48.73 49.02 -59.41
C THR A 181 47.48 48.22 -59.04
N LYS A 182 46.82 47.58 -60.02
CA LYS A 182 45.67 46.69 -59.78
C LYS A 182 46.10 45.38 -59.12
N ASP A 183 47.23 44.81 -59.53
CA ASP A 183 47.81 43.64 -58.86
C ASP A 183 48.19 43.96 -57.40
N ASP A 184 48.81 45.12 -57.14
CA ASP A 184 49.12 45.59 -55.78
C ASP A 184 47.86 45.84 -54.94
N GLN A 185 46.80 46.39 -55.54
CA GLN A 185 45.50 46.57 -54.90
C GLN A 185 44.88 45.22 -54.54
N TYR A 186 44.90 44.25 -55.45
CA TYR A 186 44.38 42.90 -55.22
C TYR A 186 45.09 42.20 -54.05
N VAL A 187 46.42 42.30 -53.96
CA VAL A 187 47.19 41.75 -52.84
C VAL A 187 46.85 42.45 -51.52
N LYS A 188 46.63 43.77 -51.52
CA LYS A 188 46.20 44.51 -50.33
C LYS A 188 44.81 44.10 -49.88
N ASP A 189 43.89 43.89 -50.81
CA ASP A 189 42.52 43.48 -50.49
C ASP A 189 42.46 42.04 -50.00
N LEU A 190 43.27 41.12 -50.56
CA LEU A 190 43.42 39.76 -50.01
C LEU A 190 43.96 39.79 -48.57
N LYS A 191 44.93 40.66 -48.26
CA LYS A 191 45.45 40.82 -46.89
C LYS A 191 44.36 41.34 -45.95
N LYS A 192 43.63 42.39 -46.35
CA LYS A 192 42.51 42.91 -45.54
C LYS A 192 41.42 41.86 -45.32
N GLN A 193 41.07 41.10 -46.35
CA GLN A 193 40.10 40.00 -46.24
C GLN A 193 40.58 38.92 -45.26
N SER A 194 41.87 38.58 -45.30
CA SER A 194 42.48 37.67 -44.31
C SER A 194 42.38 38.24 -42.90
N ASP A 195 42.70 39.52 -42.70
CA ASP A 195 42.64 40.18 -41.40
C ASP A 195 41.19 40.25 -40.87
N ASP A 196 40.21 40.53 -41.76
CA ASP A 196 38.79 40.54 -41.45
C ASP A 196 38.28 39.14 -41.05
N ILE A 197 38.71 38.08 -41.75
CA ILE A 197 38.39 36.69 -41.41
C ILE A 197 39.00 36.31 -40.05
N CYS A 198 40.25 36.67 -39.78
CA CYS A 198 40.88 36.45 -38.48
C CYS A 198 40.09 37.13 -37.36
N LEU A 199 39.74 38.41 -37.54
CA LEU A 199 38.95 39.15 -36.57
C LEU A 199 37.55 38.55 -36.36
N LEU A 200 36.93 38.05 -37.44
CA LEU A 200 35.64 37.35 -37.36
C LEU A 200 35.75 36.08 -36.53
N LEU A 201 36.78 35.26 -36.77
CA LEU A 201 37.03 34.04 -36.01
C LEU A 201 37.30 34.36 -34.54
N GLU A 202 38.13 35.35 -34.23
CA GLU A 202 38.41 35.79 -32.86
C GLU A 202 37.13 36.20 -32.13
N ARG A 203 36.30 37.05 -32.74
CA ARG A 203 35.02 37.47 -32.14
C ARG A 203 34.04 36.32 -31.97
N MET A 204 33.97 35.41 -32.94
CA MET A 204 33.11 34.22 -32.84
C MET A 204 33.57 33.31 -31.70
N GLU A 205 34.87 33.08 -31.56
CA GLU A 205 35.42 32.29 -30.45
C GLU A 205 35.19 32.94 -29.09
N GLU A 206 35.44 34.25 -28.97
CA GLU A 206 35.16 35.01 -27.75
C GLU A 206 33.68 34.95 -27.40
N GLN A 207 32.79 35.09 -28.39
CA GLN A 207 31.36 35.00 -28.17
C GLN A 207 30.95 33.60 -27.72
N VAL A 208 31.48 32.53 -28.33
CA VAL A 208 31.23 31.15 -27.89
C VAL A 208 31.71 30.95 -26.45
N LYS A 209 32.92 31.42 -26.11
CA LYS A 209 33.46 31.33 -24.73
C LYS A 209 32.58 32.09 -23.73
N ASN A 210 32.13 33.30 -24.07
CA ASN A 210 31.26 34.12 -23.22
C ASN A 210 29.88 33.49 -23.03
N VAL A 211 29.27 33.03 -24.13
CA VAL A 211 27.99 32.31 -24.13
C VAL A 211 28.10 31.06 -23.25
N MET A 212 29.10 30.21 -23.45
CA MET A 212 29.31 29.01 -22.64
C MET A 212 29.53 29.34 -21.15
N LYS A 213 30.30 30.38 -20.83
CA LYS A 213 30.53 30.82 -19.45
C LYS A 213 29.23 31.30 -18.80
N SER A 214 28.44 32.11 -19.51
CA SER A 214 27.16 32.62 -19.00
C SER A 214 26.13 31.49 -18.83
N PHE A 215 26.00 30.56 -19.77
CA PHE A 215 25.13 29.39 -19.62
C PHE A 215 25.50 28.56 -18.38
N ARG A 216 26.80 28.31 -18.13
CA ARG A 216 27.24 27.60 -16.91
C ARG A 216 26.86 28.36 -15.63
N GLN A 217 27.03 29.69 -15.61
CA GLN A 217 26.66 30.52 -14.46
C GLN A 217 25.14 30.52 -14.23
N GLU A 218 24.34 30.71 -15.28
CA GLU A 218 22.89 30.70 -15.17
C GLU A 218 22.35 29.31 -14.77
N LEU A 219 22.92 28.22 -15.29
CA LEU A 219 22.59 26.87 -14.83
C LEU A 219 22.88 26.68 -13.34
N TYR A 220 24.02 27.17 -12.85
CA TYR A 220 24.37 27.14 -11.43
C TYR A 220 23.40 27.97 -10.56
N HIS A 221 22.95 29.13 -11.05
CA HIS A 221 21.95 29.93 -10.36
C HIS A 221 20.58 29.25 -10.30
N ILE A 222 20.17 28.58 -11.39
CA ILE A 222 18.94 27.79 -11.45
C ILE A 222 19.03 26.61 -10.46
N GLU A 223 20.13 25.87 -10.46
CA GLU A 223 20.35 24.75 -9.53
C GLU A 223 20.30 25.21 -8.08
N LYS A 224 20.98 26.30 -7.73
CA LYS A 224 20.91 26.92 -6.39
C LYS A 224 19.50 27.31 -5.98
N ALA A 225 18.70 27.84 -6.91
CA ALA A 225 17.31 28.19 -6.61
C ALA A 225 16.48 26.94 -6.30
N PHE A 226 16.66 25.85 -7.05
CA PHE A 226 16.02 24.56 -6.76
C PHE A 226 16.49 23.94 -5.44
N GLU A 227 17.79 24.03 -5.12
CA GLU A 227 18.33 23.58 -3.84
C GLU A 227 17.72 24.36 -2.66
N ALA A 228 17.60 25.68 -2.79
CA ALA A 228 16.99 26.53 -1.77
C ALA A 228 15.50 26.18 -1.56
N GLU A 229 14.73 26.00 -2.64
CA GLU A 229 13.34 25.56 -2.54
C GLU A 229 13.21 24.18 -1.90
N ARG A 230 14.09 23.25 -2.26
CA ARG A 230 14.13 21.92 -1.63
C ARG A 230 14.41 22.04 -0.13
N GLN A 231 15.35 22.88 0.28
CA GLN A 231 15.64 23.13 1.70
C GLN A 231 14.45 23.77 2.42
N GLU A 232 13.77 24.74 1.80
CA GLU A 232 12.56 25.35 2.35
C GLU A 232 11.42 24.33 2.51
N LEU A 233 11.21 23.46 1.51
CA LEU A 233 10.25 22.38 1.59
C LEU A 233 10.60 21.40 2.71
N LEU A 234 11.86 20.95 2.80
CA LEU A 234 12.32 20.06 3.87
C LEU A 234 12.14 20.67 5.26
N THR A 235 12.52 21.94 5.44
CA THR A 235 12.34 22.64 6.73
C THR A 235 10.86 22.84 7.07
N SER A 236 10.00 23.11 6.08
CA SER A 236 8.55 23.22 6.29
C SER A 236 7.94 21.89 6.73
N ASN A 237 8.36 20.78 6.11
CA ASN A 237 7.91 19.43 6.45
C ASN A 237 8.44 19.00 7.83
N LYS A 238 9.71 19.29 8.13
CA LYS A 238 10.29 19.06 9.46
C LYS A 238 9.51 19.81 10.54
N LYS A 239 9.19 21.09 10.32
CA LYS A 239 8.35 21.87 11.25
C LYS A 239 6.95 21.30 11.41
N LYS A 240 6.32 20.80 10.32
CA LYS A 240 5.00 20.13 10.40
C LYS A 240 5.09 18.85 11.26
N TRP A 241 6.13 18.05 11.05
CA TRP A 241 6.38 16.84 11.82
C TRP A 241 6.65 17.15 13.31
N GLU A 242 7.50 18.14 13.59
CA GLU A 242 7.78 18.61 14.95
C GLU A 242 6.51 19.08 15.66
N ARG A 243 5.64 19.84 14.98
CA ARG A 243 4.34 20.25 15.54
C ARG A 243 3.42 19.06 15.81
N ALA A 244 3.38 18.07 14.92
CA ALA A 244 2.59 16.86 15.12
C ALA A 244 3.10 16.03 16.30
N LEU A 245 4.43 15.89 16.43
CA LEU A 245 5.07 15.22 17.56
C LEU A 245 4.82 15.96 18.88
N GLN A 246 4.93 17.28 18.89
CA GLN A 246 4.60 18.10 20.06
C GLN A 246 3.13 17.92 20.47
N ALA A 247 2.21 17.91 19.50
CA ALA A 247 0.80 17.65 19.76
C ALA A 247 0.55 16.23 20.31
N HIS A 248 1.28 15.23 19.80
CA HIS A 248 1.22 13.86 20.32
C HIS A 248 1.70 13.81 21.78
N ASN A 249 2.88 14.35 22.06
CA ASN A 249 3.46 14.39 23.40
C ASN A 249 2.56 15.14 24.39
N ALA A 250 1.92 16.24 23.96
CA ALA A 250 0.96 16.96 24.78
C ALA A 250 -0.25 16.09 25.16
N ARG A 251 -0.82 15.34 24.21
CA ARG A 251 -1.92 14.40 24.47
C ARG A 251 -1.50 13.27 25.40
N GLU A 252 -0.28 12.75 25.24
CA GLU A 252 0.26 11.72 26.14
C GLU A 252 0.43 12.26 27.56
N LEU A 253 0.97 13.47 27.71
CA LEU A 253 1.08 14.14 29.00
C LEU A 253 -0.29 14.37 29.63
N GLU A 254 -1.28 14.82 28.86
CA GLU A 254 -2.67 14.96 29.33
C GLU A 254 -3.24 13.62 29.80
N TYR A 255 -3.02 12.54 29.05
CA TYR A 255 -3.44 11.19 29.45
C TYR A 255 -2.79 10.75 30.76
N LEU A 256 -1.47 10.98 30.90
CA LEU A 256 -0.74 10.66 32.13
C LEU A 256 -1.22 11.49 33.31
N MET A 257 -1.44 12.80 33.13
CA MET A 257 -2.01 13.67 34.16
C MET A 257 -3.41 13.21 34.58
N ASN A 258 -4.26 12.81 33.62
CA ASN A 258 -5.59 12.27 33.91
C ASN A 258 -5.52 10.91 34.62
N ARG A 259 -4.52 10.09 34.33
CA ARG A 259 -4.27 8.85 35.07
C ARG A 259 -3.82 9.13 36.50
N ILE A 260 -2.91 10.08 36.71
CA ILE A 260 -2.46 10.49 38.05
C ILE A 260 -3.64 11.02 38.87
N LYS A 261 -4.45 11.92 38.31
CA LYS A 261 -5.67 12.43 38.99
C LYS A 261 -6.62 11.32 39.41
N ARG A 262 -6.85 10.32 38.54
CA ARG A 262 -7.68 9.15 38.88
C ARG A 262 -7.09 8.36 40.05
N VAL A 263 -5.78 8.16 40.06
CA VAL A 263 -5.09 7.47 41.17
C VAL A 263 -5.24 8.27 42.47
N GLU A 264 -5.01 9.59 42.44
CA GLU A 264 -5.20 10.47 43.60
C GLU A 264 -6.65 10.42 44.13
N ASP A 265 -7.63 10.36 43.23
CA ASP A 265 -9.03 10.25 43.62
C ASP A 265 -9.36 8.90 44.26
N TYR A 266 -8.76 7.80 43.77
CA TYR A 266 -8.86 6.50 44.43
C TYR A 266 -8.18 6.50 45.80
N GLU A 267 -7.01 7.11 45.94
CA GLU A 267 -6.35 7.26 47.25
C GLU A 267 -7.20 8.06 48.24
N LYS A 268 -7.83 9.15 47.78
CA LYS A 268 -8.79 9.91 48.61
C LYS A 268 -10.00 9.05 49.01
N GLN A 269 -10.54 8.24 48.11
CA GLN A 269 -11.66 7.33 48.42
C GLN A 269 -11.24 6.27 49.44
N LEU A 270 -10.07 5.67 49.27
CA LEU A 270 -9.53 4.66 50.17
C LEU A 270 -9.26 5.26 51.56
N ASN A 271 -8.72 6.47 51.63
CA ASN A 271 -8.57 7.19 52.91
C ASN A 271 -9.91 7.52 53.56
N LYS A 272 -10.95 7.89 52.79
CA LYS A 272 -12.31 8.08 53.33
C LYS A 272 -12.89 6.78 53.87
N GLN A 273 -12.66 5.64 53.20
CA GLN A 273 -13.08 4.33 53.71
C GLN A 273 -12.34 3.99 55.01
N ARG A 274 -11.01 4.16 55.06
CA ARG A 274 -10.24 3.96 56.30
C ARG A 274 -10.78 4.78 57.48
N ILE A 275 -11.14 6.05 57.24
CA ILE A 275 -11.73 6.90 58.28
C ILE A 275 -13.08 6.35 58.73
N ARG A 276 -13.96 5.95 57.80
CA ARG A 276 -15.26 5.34 58.13
C ARG A 276 -15.08 4.06 58.93
N ASP A 277 -14.18 3.17 58.53
CA ASP A 277 -13.90 1.93 59.23
C ASP A 277 -13.38 2.21 60.65
N CYS A 278 -12.53 3.24 60.82
CA CYS A 278 -12.09 3.69 62.15
C CYS A 278 -13.24 4.27 62.99
N GLU A 279 -14.13 5.06 62.40
CA GLU A 279 -15.32 5.60 63.07
C GLU A 279 -16.29 4.50 63.48
N GLU A 280 -16.54 3.52 62.61
CA GLU A 280 -17.36 2.35 62.87
C GLU A 280 -16.76 1.52 64.01
N TYR A 281 -15.46 1.23 63.96
CA TYR A 281 -14.73 0.56 65.03
C TYR A 281 -14.87 1.31 66.36
N ASN A 282 -14.65 2.62 66.37
CA ASN A 282 -14.82 3.45 67.56
C ASN A 282 -16.26 3.41 68.07
N SER A 283 -17.26 3.43 67.18
CA SER A 283 -18.67 3.33 67.56
C SER A 283 -19.02 1.99 68.20
N ILE A 284 -18.46 0.89 67.67
CA ILE A 284 -18.65 -0.46 68.22
C ILE A 284 -17.92 -0.58 69.56
N LYS A 285 -16.70 -0.06 69.65
CA LYS A 285 -15.93 -0.01 70.90
C LYS A 285 -16.71 0.73 72.00
N ILE A 286 -17.24 1.91 71.71
CA ILE A 286 -18.05 2.68 72.65
C ILE A 286 -19.30 1.88 73.08
N LYS A 287 -20.00 1.24 72.14
CA LYS A 287 -21.17 0.39 72.48
C LYS A 287 -20.80 -0.76 73.40
N LEU A 288 -19.69 -1.46 73.12
CA LEU A 288 -19.24 -2.58 73.95
C LEU A 288 -18.77 -2.10 75.34
N GLU A 289 -18.07 -0.96 75.42
CA GLU A 289 -17.70 -0.34 76.69
C GLU A 289 -18.95 0.06 77.50
N GLN A 290 -19.98 0.60 76.85
CA GLN A 290 -21.28 0.90 77.48
C GLN A 290 -22.00 -0.36 77.97
N ASP A 291 -22.03 -1.42 77.15
CA ASP A 291 -22.63 -2.71 77.54
C ASP A 291 -21.89 -3.32 78.74
N VAL A 292 -20.55 -3.26 78.76
CA VAL A 292 -19.74 -3.67 79.91
C VAL A 292 -20.11 -2.84 81.14
N GLN A 293 -20.22 -1.52 81.03
CA GLN A 293 -20.64 -0.65 82.15
C GLN A 293 -22.05 -1.00 82.65
N ILE A 294 -23.00 -1.29 81.75
CA ILE A 294 -24.36 -1.70 82.12
C ILE A 294 -24.32 -3.05 82.84
N LEU A 295 -23.54 -4.02 82.36
CA LEU A 295 -23.37 -5.32 83.00
C LEU A 295 -22.73 -5.19 84.38
N GLU A 296 -21.73 -4.32 84.53
CA GLU A 296 -21.13 -4.00 85.82
C GLU A 296 -22.16 -3.39 86.78
N GLN A 297 -22.96 -2.44 86.31
CA GLN A 297 -24.06 -1.85 87.10
C GLN A 297 -25.11 -2.89 87.48
N GLN A 298 -25.51 -3.76 86.55
CA GLN A 298 -26.45 -4.86 86.82
C GLN A 298 -25.87 -5.84 87.84
N LEU A 299 -24.57 -6.14 87.77
CA LEU A 299 -23.91 -7.02 88.73
C LEU A 299 -23.83 -6.36 90.11
N GLN A 300 -23.57 -5.06 90.19
CA GLN A 300 -23.64 -4.30 91.45
C GLN A 300 -25.06 -4.25 92.02
N GLN A 301 -26.08 -3.98 91.17
CA GLN A 301 -27.48 -4.04 91.56
C GLN A 301 -27.86 -5.44 92.03
N MET A 302 -27.42 -6.48 91.33
CA MET A 302 -27.65 -7.87 91.69
C MET A 302 -27.01 -8.19 93.05
N LYS A 303 -25.76 -7.78 93.28
CA LYS A 303 -25.09 -7.90 94.60
C LYS A 303 -25.89 -7.21 95.71
N ALA A 304 -26.36 -5.98 95.48
CA ALA A 304 -27.21 -5.26 96.44
C ALA A 304 -28.55 -5.98 96.66
N THR A 305 -29.19 -6.49 95.60
CA THR A 305 -30.42 -7.28 95.74
C THR A 305 -30.19 -8.62 96.42
N TYR A 306 -29.03 -9.26 96.27
CA TYR A 306 -28.71 -10.50 97.00
C TYR A 306 -28.49 -10.24 98.47
N GLN A 307 -27.79 -9.16 98.84
CA GLN A 307 -27.70 -8.71 100.23
C GLN A 307 -29.09 -8.43 100.81
N LEU A 308 -29.91 -7.69 100.07
CA LEU A 308 -31.29 -7.40 100.49
C LEU A 308 -32.18 -8.65 100.47
N ASN A 309 -31.91 -9.63 99.61
CA ASN A 309 -32.64 -10.91 99.57
C ASN A 309 -32.22 -11.84 100.71
N GLN A 310 -30.97 -11.77 101.15
CA GLN A 310 -30.50 -12.45 102.35
C GLN A 310 -31.26 -11.90 103.57
N GLU A 311 -31.32 -10.58 103.71
CA GLU A 311 -32.14 -9.89 104.72
C GLU A 311 -33.65 -10.20 104.56
N LYS A 312 -34.15 -10.27 103.32
CA LYS A 312 -35.54 -10.66 103.04
C LYS A 312 -35.81 -12.14 103.24
N LEU A 313 -34.85 -13.04 103.18
CA LEU A 313 -35.06 -14.47 103.48
C LEU A 313 -35.23 -14.64 104.98
N GLU A 314 -34.41 -13.93 105.75
CA GLU A 314 -34.55 -13.79 107.20
C GLU A 314 -35.92 -13.20 107.57
N TYR A 315 -36.40 -12.21 106.81
CA TYR A 315 -37.74 -11.66 106.96
C TYR A 315 -38.87 -12.54 106.38
N ASN A 316 -38.68 -13.22 105.24
CA ASN A 316 -39.68 -14.08 104.58
C ASN A 316 -39.95 -15.34 105.37
N PHE A 317 -38.99 -15.83 106.16
CA PHE A 317 -39.29 -16.83 107.17
C PHE A 317 -40.37 -16.34 108.14
N GLN A 318 -40.34 -15.05 108.49
CA GLN A 318 -41.34 -14.42 109.37
C GLN A 318 -42.65 -14.08 108.60
N VAL A 319 -42.58 -13.84 107.30
CA VAL A 319 -43.72 -13.44 106.43
C VAL A 319 -44.37 -14.59 105.66
N LEU A 320 -43.77 -15.76 105.53
CA LEU A 320 -44.45 -16.97 105.03
C LEU A 320 -45.69 -17.31 105.88
N LYS A 321 -45.66 -16.93 107.16
CA LYS A 321 -46.81 -16.96 108.08
C LYS A 321 -47.92 -15.94 107.75
N LYS A 322 -47.59 -14.89 106.98
CA LYS A 322 -48.50 -13.85 106.48
C LYS A 322 -48.86 -14.05 104.99
N ARG A 323 -48.21 -14.97 104.27
CA ARG A 323 -48.38 -15.19 102.82
C ARG A 323 -49.63 -15.96 102.40
N ASP A 324 -50.31 -16.67 103.29
CA ASP A 324 -51.64 -17.21 102.98
C ASP A 324 -52.65 -16.07 102.71
N ALA A 325 -52.46 -14.90 103.32
CA ALA A 325 -53.28 -13.72 103.06
C ALA A 325 -52.97 -13.07 101.69
N GLU A 326 -51.73 -13.16 101.20
CA GLU A 326 -51.25 -12.44 100.00
C GLU A 326 -51.49 -13.19 98.68
N SER A 327 -51.87 -14.48 98.72
CA SER A 327 -52.27 -15.24 97.52
C SER A 327 -53.44 -14.61 96.76
N THR A 328 -54.22 -13.75 97.42
CA THR A 328 -55.30 -12.94 96.83
C THR A 328 -54.78 -11.77 95.97
N VAL A 329 -53.61 -11.22 96.28
CA VAL A 329 -52.96 -10.12 95.53
C VAL A 329 -52.24 -10.64 94.27
N ILE A 330 -51.76 -11.89 94.28
CA ILE A 330 -51.02 -12.54 93.18
C ILE A 330 -51.83 -12.57 91.87
N LYS A 331 -53.15 -12.75 91.94
CA LYS A 331 -54.04 -12.72 90.74
C LYS A 331 -54.04 -11.37 90.02
N SER A 332 -53.87 -10.25 90.75
CA SER A 332 -53.81 -8.90 90.16
C SER A 332 -52.47 -8.61 89.46
N GLN A 333 -51.39 -9.27 89.90
CA GLN A 333 -50.04 -9.14 89.33
C GLN A 333 -49.88 -9.95 88.04
N GLN A 334 -50.54 -11.12 87.92
CA GLN A 334 -50.52 -11.91 86.70
C GLN A 334 -51.13 -11.15 85.51
N LYS A 335 -52.21 -10.38 85.72
CA LYS A 335 -52.86 -9.58 84.67
C LYS A 335 -51.95 -8.45 84.13
N ARG A 336 -51.11 -7.84 84.97
CA ARG A 336 -50.10 -6.84 84.54
C ARG A 336 -48.94 -7.48 83.80
N LYS A 337 -48.57 -8.72 84.14
CA LYS A 337 -47.53 -9.50 83.46
C LYS A 337 -47.95 -9.87 82.04
N THR A 338 -49.23 -10.20 81.83
CA THR A 338 -49.79 -10.48 80.50
C THR A 338 -49.72 -9.26 79.57
N ASN A 339 -50.04 -8.06 80.05
CA ASN A 339 -49.96 -6.85 79.22
C ASN A 339 -48.52 -6.51 78.83
N ARG A 340 -47.54 -6.68 79.74
CA ARG A 340 -46.11 -6.50 79.41
C ARG A 340 -45.62 -7.50 78.36
N LEU A 341 -46.07 -8.75 78.43
CA LEU A 341 -45.75 -9.76 77.41
C LEU A 341 -46.39 -9.42 76.07
N HIS A 342 -47.58 -8.83 76.06
CA HIS A 342 -48.23 -8.36 74.84
C HIS A 342 -47.47 -7.21 74.17
N ASP A 343 -47.00 -6.23 74.94
CA ASP A 343 -46.18 -5.12 74.43
C ASP A 343 -44.83 -5.60 73.87
N VAL A 344 -44.20 -6.58 74.53
CA VAL A 344 -42.99 -7.25 74.02
C VAL A 344 -43.28 -7.97 72.71
N LEU A 345 -44.43 -8.64 72.59
CA LEU A 345 -44.85 -9.30 71.35
C LEU A 345 -45.05 -8.31 70.20
N ILE A 346 -45.69 -7.16 70.46
CA ILE A 346 -45.88 -6.10 69.46
C ILE A 346 -44.53 -5.53 69.02
N ASN A 347 -43.61 -5.29 69.96
CA ASN A 347 -42.27 -4.80 69.65
C ASN A 347 -41.45 -5.82 68.84
N LEU A 348 -41.53 -7.11 69.16
CA LEU A 348 -40.89 -8.18 68.40
C LEU A 348 -41.47 -8.28 66.98
N ARG A 349 -42.79 -8.17 66.81
CA ARG A 349 -43.42 -8.11 65.49
C ARG A 349 -42.97 -6.89 64.68
N SER A 350 -42.84 -5.72 65.31
CA SER A 350 -42.33 -4.52 64.66
C SER A 350 -40.87 -4.69 64.21
N LYS A 351 -40.00 -5.28 65.04
CA LYS A 351 -38.61 -5.61 64.68
C LYS A 351 -38.52 -6.62 63.54
N TYR A 352 -39.34 -7.69 63.60
CA TYR A 352 -39.42 -8.68 62.53
C TYR A 352 -39.84 -8.04 61.20
N ASN A 353 -40.90 -7.20 61.21
CA ASN A 353 -41.35 -6.50 60.01
C ASN A 353 -40.29 -5.54 59.44
N LYS A 354 -39.46 -4.90 60.29
CA LYS A 354 -38.33 -4.09 59.83
C LYS A 354 -37.25 -4.95 59.16
N GLN A 355 -36.90 -6.10 59.74
CA GLN A 355 -35.95 -7.04 59.14
C GLN A 355 -36.46 -7.57 57.79
N VAL A 356 -37.75 -7.93 57.70
CA VAL A 356 -38.35 -8.38 56.44
C VAL A 356 -38.26 -7.30 55.35
N LYS A 357 -38.48 -6.03 55.69
CA LYS A 357 -38.33 -4.92 54.73
C LYS A 357 -36.89 -4.75 54.26
N LEU A 358 -35.92 -4.79 55.19
CA LEU A 358 -34.49 -4.71 54.85
C LEU A 358 -34.08 -5.84 53.90
N PHE A 359 -34.45 -7.10 54.21
CA PHE A 359 -34.16 -8.23 53.33
C PHE A 359 -34.85 -8.11 51.96
N GLN A 360 -36.06 -7.53 51.89
CA GLN A 360 -36.72 -7.27 50.60
C GLN A 360 -35.99 -6.19 49.78
N GLU A 361 -35.48 -5.14 50.42
CA GLU A 361 -34.70 -4.08 49.77
C GLU A 361 -33.34 -4.61 49.27
N GLU A 362 -32.63 -5.37 50.10
CA GLU A 362 -31.36 -6.04 49.74
C GLU A 362 -31.56 -7.04 48.59
N ASN A 363 -32.62 -7.85 48.63
CA ASN A 363 -32.91 -8.77 47.54
C ASN A 363 -33.24 -8.02 46.24
N ARG A 364 -33.94 -6.88 46.32
CA ARG A 364 -34.23 -6.04 45.14
C ARG A 364 -32.96 -5.41 44.58
N SER A 365 -32.07 -4.88 45.41
CA SER A 365 -30.80 -4.31 44.96
C SER A 365 -29.90 -5.37 44.34
N LEU A 366 -29.71 -6.51 45.00
CA LEU A 366 -28.93 -7.64 44.50
C LEU A 366 -29.49 -8.18 43.18
N THR A 367 -30.81 -8.29 43.05
CA THR A 367 -31.44 -8.71 41.79
C THR A 367 -31.21 -7.69 40.67
N SER A 368 -31.21 -6.39 40.99
CA SER A 368 -30.93 -5.33 39.99
C SER A 368 -29.47 -5.34 39.53
N ASP A 369 -28.52 -5.54 40.45
CA ASP A 369 -27.10 -5.67 40.15
C ASP A 369 -26.81 -6.94 39.36
N TYR A 370 -27.44 -8.07 39.73
CA TYR A 370 -27.36 -9.33 38.98
C TYR A 370 -27.86 -9.14 37.54
N LYS A 371 -29.03 -8.51 37.35
CA LYS A 371 -29.56 -8.22 36.01
C LYS A 371 -28.60 -7.34 35.21
N ARG A 372 -28.00 -6.31 35.81
CA ARG A 372 -27.01 -5.44 35.16
C ARG A 372 -25.75 -6.23 34.76
N LEU A 373 -25.25 -7.09 35.63
CA LEU A 373 -24.06 -7.90 35.35
C LEU A 373 -24.34 -8.91 34.24
N VAL A 374 -25.52 -9.52 34.22
CA VAL A 374 -25.95 -10.42 33.14
C VAL A 374 -26.08 -9.67 31.82
N THR A 375 -26.60 -8.44 31.78
CA THR A 375 -26.65 -7.65 30.54
C THR A 375 -25.24 -7.30 30.04
N GLN A 376 -24.34 -6.88 30.93
CA GLN A 376 -22.94 -6.60 30.59
C GLN A 376 -22.21 -7.85 30.06
N PHE A 377 -22.46 -9.01 30.67
CA PHE A 377 -21.88 -10.28 30.19
C PHE A 377 -22.41 -10.66 28.80
N LYS A 378 -23.71 -10.47 28.54
CA LYS A 378 -24.30 -10.68 27.20
C LYS A 378 -23.73 -9.73 26.16
N GLU A 379 -23.52 -8.46 26.50
CA GLU A 379 -22.88 -7.47 25.62
C GLU A 379 -21.43 -7.86 25.34
N LEU A 380 -20.68 -8.30 26.35
CA LEU A 380 -19.31 -8.78 26.19
C LEU A 380 -19.25 -10.01 25.27
N GLN A 381 -20.15 -10.99 25.45
CA GLN A 381 -20.22 -12.17 24.57
C GLN A 381 -20.55 -11.77 23.12
N LYS A 382 -21.49 -10.84 22.91
CA LYS A 382 -21.80 -10.32 21.57
C LYS A 382 -20.59 -9.62 20.95
N ALA A 383 -19.89 -8.79 21.72
CA ALA A 383 -18.67 -8.12 21.29
C ALA A 383 -17.58 -9.14 20.93
N MET A 384 -17.34 -10.17 21.76
CA MET A 384 -16.36 -11.22 21.47
C MET A 384 -16.67 -11.99 20.17
N ARG A 385 -17.94 -12.34 19.93
CA ARG A 385 -18.34 -12.97 18.65
C ARG A 385 -18.16 -12.03 17.47
N HIS A 386 -18.52 -10.76 17.65
CA HIS A 386 -18.37 -9.76 16.61
C HIS A 386 -16.89 -9.52 16.27
N PHE A 387 -16.00 -9.44 17.27
CA PHE A 387 -14.56 -9.35 17.06
C PHE A 387 -14.01 -10.59 16.38
N ALA A 388 -14.35 -11.80 16.84
CA ALA A 388 -13.90 -13.03 16.18
C ALA A 388 -14.30 -13.07 14.69
N LEU A 389 -15.56 -12.71 14.37
CA LEU A 389 -16.03 -12.65 12.99
C LEU A 389 -15.33 -11.57 12.15
N ILE A 390 -14.99 -10.42 12.73
CA ILE A 390 -14.25 -9.37 12.03
C ILE A 390 -12.80 -9.79 11.83
N ASP A 391 -12.15 -10.33 12.85
CA ASP A 391 -10.77 -10.77 12.81
C ASP A 391 -10.60 -11.89 11.77
N ASP A 392 -11.52 -12.86 11.72
CA ASP A 392 -11.52 -13.94 10.72
C ASP A 392 -11.71 -13.40 9.29
N LYS A 393 -12.58 -12.40 9.11
CA LYS A 393 -12.79 -11.76 7.80
C LYS A 393 -11.56 -10.98 7.36
N GLN A 394 -11.02 -10.15 8.25
CA GLN A 394 -9.81 -9.36 7.98
C GLN A 394 -8.63 -10.28 7.66
N PHE A 395 -8.46 -11.35 8.44
CA PHE A 395 -7.42 -12.35 8.17
C PHE A 395 -7.59 -12.98 6.79
N ARG A 396 -8.80 -13.40 6.43
CA ARG A 396 -9.08 -14.01 5.12
C ARG A 396 -8.87 -13.04 3.96
N GLU A 397 -9.29 -11.78 4.11
CA GLU A 397 -9.07 -10.73 3.11
C GLU A 397 -7.58 -10.46 2.90
N ILE A 398 -6.81 -10.31 3.97
CA ILE A 398 -5.36 -10.10 3.91
C ILE A 398 -4.65 -11.32 3.30
N TRP A 399 -5.08 -12.54 3.66
CA TRP A 399 -4.52 -13.75 3.08
C TRP A 399 -4.74 -13.81 1.57
N LEU A 400 -5.98 -13.61 1.11
CA LEU A 400 -6.32 -13.64 -0.31
C LEU A 400 -5.55 -12.59 -1.10
N MET A 401 -5.47 -11.36 -0.59
CA MET A 401 -4.69 -10.28 -1.20
C MET A 401 -3.21 -10.69 -1.38
N ASN A 402 -2.57 -11.18 -0.32
CA ASN A 402 -1.17 -11.59 -0.38
C ASN A 402 -0.94 -12.82 -1.28
N GLU A 403 -1.89 -13.75 -1.31
CA GLU A 403 -1.85 -14.94 -2.16
C GLU A 403 -2.00 -14.59 -3.64
N GLU A 404 -2.90 -13.66 -3.98
CA GLU A 404 -3.05 -13.09 -5.32
C GLU A 404 -1.76 -12.40 -5.76
N GLU A 405 -1.18 -11.53 -4.94
CA GLU A 405 0.09 -10.85 -5.23
C GLU A 405 1.24 -11.85 -5.47
N ALA A 406 1.33 -12.90 -4.64
CA ALA A 406 2.34 -13.95 -4.80
C ALA A 406 2.14 -14.74 -6.10
N LYS A 407 0.89 -15.10 -6.44
CA LYS A 407 0.55 -15.78 -7.69
C LYS A 407 0.82 -14.93 -8.93
N ASP A 408 0.58 -13.62 -8.85
CA ASP A 408 0.91 -12.66 -9.91
C ASP A 408 2.43 -12.47 -10.10
N LEU A 409 3.22 -12.61 -9.05
CA LEU A 409 4.68 -12.65 -9.16
C LEU A 409 5.14 -13.96 -9.80
N ILE A 410 4.53 -15.07 -9.42
CA ILE A 410 4.83 -16.40 -9.97
C ILE A 410 4.48 -16.48 -11.46
N SER A 411 3.32 -15.96 -11.87
CA SER A 411 2.90 -15.95 -13.28
C SER A 411 3.89 -15.16 -14.14
N ARG A 412 4.32 -13.98 -13.68
CA ARG A 412 5.38 -13.19 -14.32
C ARG A 412 6.70 -13.96 -14.39
N ALA A 413 7.08 -14.65 -13.32
CA ALA A 413 8.29 -15.45 -13.31
C ALA A 413 8.23 -16.63 -14.30
N PHE A 414 7.07 -17.27 -14.45
CA PHE A 414 6.83 -18.28 -15.47
C PHE A 414 6.82 -17.71 -16.89
N ASP A 415 6.29 -16.51 -17.09
CA ASP A 415 6.37 -15.84 -18.40
C ASP A 415 7.82 -15.57 -18.81
N VAL A 416 8.66 -15.12 -17.87
CA VAL A 416 10.10 -14.96 -18.07
C VAL A 416 10.77 -16.29 -18.34
N ASP A 417 10.48 -17.33 -17.55
CA ASP A 417 11.01 -18.68 -17.77
C ASP A 417 10.63 -19.21 -19.16
N ARG A 418 9.39 -19.00 -19.59
CA ARG A 418 8.88 -19.38 -20.91
C ARG A 418 9.64 -18.65 -22.02
N ILE A 419 9.84 -17.34 -21.90
CA ILE A 419 10.59 -16.54 -22.87
C ILE A 419 12.04 -17.04 -22.96
N ILE A 420 12.71 -17.25 -21.83
CA ILE A 420 14.11 -17.74 -21.80
C ILE A 420 14.21 -19.12 -22.46
N HIS A 421 13.31 -20.04 -22.10
CA HIS A 421 13.33 -21.40 -22.65
C HIS A 421 13.05 -21.42 -24.15
N MET A 422 12.03 -20.70 -24.62
CA MET A 422 11.65 -20.72 -26.04
C MET A 422 12.58 -19.88 -26.92
N GLN A 423 12.96 -18.66 -26.50
CA GLN A 423 13.73 -17.73 -27.34
C GLN A 423 15.24 -17.91 -27.22
N HIS A 424 15.77 -18.06 -25.99
CA HIS A 424 17.22 -18.13 -25.79
C HIS A 424 17.77 -19.56 -25.83
N LEU A 425 17.06 -20.52 -25.23
CA LEU A 425 17.50 -21.92 -25.22
C LEU A 425 16.96 -22.73 -26.41
N GLY A 426 15.88 -22.28 -27.05
CA GLY A 426 15.23 -23.01 -28.15
C GLY A 426 14.58 -24.33 -27.72
N LEU A 427 14.27 -24.48 -26.43
CA LEU A 427 13.69 -25.69 -25.86
C LEU A 427 12.18 -25.51 -25.65
N PRO A 428 11.37 -26.59 -25.79
CA PRO A 428 9.94 -26.52 -25.49
C PRO A 428 9.73 -26.26 -23.99
N TRP A 429 8.93 -25.25 -23.67
CA TRP A 429 8.58 -24.91 -22.29
C TRP A 429 7.29 -25.62 -21.87
N THR A 430 7.30 -26.27 -20.71
CA THR A 430 6.13 -26.89 -20.09
C THR A 430 5.78 -26.19 -18.79
N ALA A 431 4.50 -25.85 -18.62
CA ALA A 431 4.01 -25.23 -17.39
C ALA A 431 4.10 -26.24 -16.22
N PRO A 432 4.80 -25.90 -15.12
CA PRO A 432 4.83 -26.75 -13.94
C PRO A 432 3.45 -26.78 -13.27
N ASP A 433 2.87 -27.96 -13.08
CA ASP A 433 1.59 -28.14 -12.38
C ASP A 433 1.85 -28.41 -10.90
N PHE A 434 1.76 -27.36 -10.08
CA PHE A 434 1.94 -27.46 -8.64
C PHE A 434 0.59 -27.44 -7.92
N TRP A 435 0.38 -28.37 -6.98
CA TRP A 435 -0.88 -28.51 -6.23
C TRP A 435 -1.28 -27.22 -5.48
N PHE A 436 -0.31 -26.44 -5.01
CA PHE A 436 -0.55 -25.22 -4.23
C PHE A 436 -1.02 -24.03 -5.08
N LEU A 437 -0.81 -24.05 -6.40
CA LEU A 437 -1.33 -23.00 -7.30
C LEU A 437 -2.85 -23.09 -7.48
N ARG A 438 -3.44 -24.27 -7.23
CA ARG A 438 -4.89 -24.51 -7.32
C ARG A 438 -5.65 -24.13 -6.05
N ASN A 439 -4.98 -24.04 -4.91
CA ASN A 439 -5.60 -23.62 -3.66
C ASN A 439 -6.01 -22.15 -3.74
N VAL A 440 -7.08 -21.74 -3.04
CA VAL A 440 -7.48 -20.33 -2.89
C VAL A 440 -7.91 -20.11 -1.44
N GLY A 441 -7.13 -19.33 -0.71
CA GLY A 441 -7.37 -18.98 0.68
C GLY A 441 -6.63 -19.86 1.70
N PRO A 442 -6.83 -19.57 3.00
CA PRO A 442 -6.11 -20.24 4.07
C PRO A 442 -6.35 -21.74 4.06
N ILE A 443 -5.28 -22.53 4.23
CA ILE A 443 -5.40 -23.99 4.31
C ILE A 443 -6.19 -24.30 5.58
N SER A 444 -7.36 -24.88 5.43
CA SER A 444 -8.17 -25.40 6.52
C SER A 444 -8.36 -26.89 6.26
N GLN A 445 -7.76 -27.73 7.12
CA GLN A 445 -8.27 -29.09 7.25
C GLN A 445 -9.64 -28.98 7.89
N GLN A 446 -10.68 -29.21 7.10
CA GLN A 446 -12.04 -29.32 7.61
C GLN A 446 -12.08 -30.52 8.58
N GLN A 447 -12.05 -30.27 9.88
CA GLN A 447 -12.64 -31.20 10.83
C GLN A 447 -14.16 -31.07 10.64
N LYS A 448 -14.76 -32.07 9.97
CA LYS A 448 -16.21 -32.11 9.78
C LYS A 448 -16.88 -32.26 11.15
N SER A 449 -17.93 -31.48 11.43
CA SER A 449 -18.70 -31.68 12.66
C SER A 449 -19.56 -32.94 12.53
N ALA A 450 -19.83 -33.60 13.66
CA ALA A 450 -20.59 -34.85 13.71
C ALA A 450 -21.99 -34.74 13.05
N THR A 451 -22.58 -33.54 13.05
CA THR A 451 -23.87 -33.24 12.40
C THR A 451 -23.80 -33.29 10.87
N HIS A 452 -22.66 -32.89 10.28
CA HIS A 452 -22.50 -32.88 8.83
C HIS A 452 -22.19 -34.28 8.28
N ILE A 453 -21.55 -35.14 9.10
CA ILE A 453 -21.33 -36.56 8.79
C ILE A 453 -22.65 -37.34 8.87
N LEU A 454 -23.53 -37.00 9.83
CA LEU A 454 -24.86 -37.60 9.92
C LEU A 454 -25.72 -37.29 8.69
N GLU A 455 -25.64 -36.06 8.18
CA GLU A 455 -26.32 -35.59 6.98
C GLU A 455 -25.82 -36.34 5.73
N GLU A 456 -24.50 -36.48 5.56
CA GLU A 456 -23.90 -37.28 4.46
C GLU A 456 -24.30 -38.77 4.53
N VAL A 457 -24.36 -39.37 5.72
CA VAL A 457 -24.71 -40.80 5.91
C VAL A 457 -26.22 -41.07 5.71
N LEU A 458 -27.08 -40.09 5.96
CA LEU A 458 -28.53 -40.20 5.74
C LEU A 458 -28.94 -39.86 4.30
N MET A 459 -28.27 -38.90 3.65
CA MET A 459 -28.52 -38.51 2.26
C MET A 459 -28.15 -39.61 1.23
N GLN A 460 -27.17 -40.46 1.54
CA GLN A 460 -26.85 -41.65 0.73
C GLN A 460 -27.98 -42.70 0.65
N ALA A 461 -29.13 -42.46 1.28
CA ALA A 461 -30.28 -43.36 1.28
C ALA A 461 -31.26 -43.17 0.11
N GLU A 462 -31.26 -42.01 -0.55
CA GLU A 462 -32.28 -41.68 -1.56
C GLU A 462 -31.86 -42.05 -2.99
N GLU A 463 -30.57 -42.35 -3.23
CA GLU A 463 -30.05 -42.76 -4.55
C GLU A 463 -29.74 -44.27 -4.68
N GLU A 464 -30.32 -45.15 -3.86
CA GLU A 464 -30.25 -46.60 -4.14
C GLU A 464 -31.39 -47.01 -5.10
N GLY A 465 -31.25 -46.60 -6.36
CA GLY A 465 -32.23 -46.85 -7.41
C GLY A 465 -31.71 -46.92 -8.84
N ALA A 466 -30.43 -47.26 -9.08
CA ALA A 466 -29.94 -47.95 -10.29
C ALA A 466 -28.40 -47.94 -10.35
N GLU A 467 -27.85 -49.13 -10.61
CA GLU A 467 -26.54 -49.43 -11.19
C GLU A 467 -25.26 -48.93 -10.49
N GLU A 468 -24.44 -49.91 -10.10
CA GLU A 468 -23.08 -49.77 -9.60
C GLU A 468 -22.20 -49.02 -10.62
N SER A 469 -21.64 -47.89 -10.20
CA SER A 469 -20.49 -47.28 -10.88
C SER A 469 -19.56 -46.68 -9.84
N GLU A 470 -18.38 -47.28 -9.74
CA GLU A 470 -17.28 -46.92 -8.86
C GLU A 470 -16.95 -45.43 -8.99
N SER A 471 -17.15 -44.68 -7.90
CA SER A 471 -16.60 -43.33 -7.72
C SER A 471 -15.91 -43.31 -6.37
N GLU A 472 -14.60 -43.09 -6.39
CA GLU A 472 -13.66 -43.18 -5.26
C GLU A 472 -14.15 -42.40 -4.03
N SER A 473 -14.40 -43.15 -2.94
CA SER A 473 -14.66 -42.58 -1.62
C SER A 473 -13.36 -42.02 -1.03
N TYR A 474 -13.18 -40.70 -1.05
CA TYR A 474 -12.12 -40.04 -0.29
C TYR A 474 -12.59 -39.78 1.15
N LEU A 475 -12.80 -40.85 1.91
CA LEU A 475 -12.97 -40.83 3.36
C LEU A 475 -12.18 -41.99 3.94
N ASP A 476 -11.06 -41.69 4.60
CA ASP A 476 -10.31 -42.65 5.41
C ASP A 476 -11.13 -43.00 6.66
N LEU A 477 -12.14 -43.88 6.49
CA LEU A 477 -12.76 -44.58 7.61
C LEU A 477 -11.85 -45.74 8.04
N PRO A 478 -11.58 -45.93 9.35
CA PRO A 478 -10.88 -47.11 9.84
C PRO A 478 -11.63 -48.40 9.45
N LYS A 479 -10.88 -49.36 8.90
CA LYS A 479 -11.30 -50.61 8.25
C LYS A 479 -12.12 -51.64 9.07
N GLN A 480 -12.98 -51.26 10.01
CA GLN A 480 -13.66 -52.25 10.88
C GLN A 480 -15.17 -52.10 11.14
N VAL A 481 -15.87 -51.08 10.62
CA VAL A 481 -17.34 -50.97 10.80
C VAL A 481 -18.04 -50.52 9.52
N SER A 482 -19.06 -51.27 9.07
CA SER A 482 -19.85 -50.93 7.89
C SER A 482 -20.79 -49.74 8.16
N ALA A 483 -20.91 -48.81 7.20
CA ALA A 483 -21.87 -47.70 7.26
C ALA A 483 -23.32 -48.16 7.55
N LYS A 484 -23.68 -49.37 7.11
CA LYS A 484 -25.01 -49.98 7.35
C LYS A 484 -25.20 -50.40 8.82
N THR A 485 -24.14 -50.75 9.53
CA THR A 485 -24.18 -51.11 10.96
C THR A 485 -24.23 -49.88 11.87
N THR A 486 -23.47 -48.83 11.56
CA THR A 486 -23.53 -47.55 12.27
C THR A 486 -24.93 -46.93 12.19
N ARG A 487 -25.57 -46.93 11.01
CA ARG A 487 -26.95 -46.42 10.84
C ARG A 487 -27.97 -47.15 11.69
N LYS A 488 -27.92 -48.49 11.77
CA LYS A 488 -28.84 -49.28 12.59
C LYS A 488 -28.68 -49.01 14.08
N ILE A 489 -27.44 -48.83 14.56
CA ILE A 489 -27.17 -48.49 15.97
C ILE A 489 -27.70 -47.08 16.30
N LEU A 490 -27.51 -46.12 15.39
CA LEU A 490 -28.00 -44.75 15.53
C LEU A 490 -29.53 -44.67 15.52
N MET A 491 -30.21 -45.43 14.64
CA MET A 491 -31.68 -45.52 14.66
C MET A 491 -32.21 -46.16 15.94
N LEU A 492 -31.59 -47.24 16.42
CA LEU A 492 -31.96 -47.88 17.69
C LEU A 492 -31.76 -46.95 18.89
N LEU A 493 -30.72 -46.12 18.87
CA LEU A 493 -30.54 -45.07 19.87
C LEU A 493 -31.66 -44.03 19.83
N CYS A 494 -32.14 -43.62 18.66
CA CYS A 494 -33.26 -42.68 18.54
C CYS A 494 -34.57 -43.19 19.11
N ASP A 495 -34.85 -44.47 18.87
CA ASP A 495 -36.12 -45.09 19.26
C ASP A 495 -36.16 -45.32 20.78
N GLU A 496 -35.04 -45.73 21.39
CA GLU A 496 -34.99 -46.12 22.82
C GLU A 496 -34.54 -45.00 23.78
N SER A 497 -33.86 -43.96 23.30
CA SER A 497 -33.34 -42.87 24.17
C SER A 497 -34.22 -41.61 24.21
N GLY A 498 -35.52 -41.75 23.97
CA GLY A 498 -36.49 -40.65 24.09
C GLY A 498 -36.61 -40.03 25.49
N PHE A 499 -36.09 -40.69 26.54
CA PHE A 499 -36.04 -40.14 27.90
C PHE A 499 -35.02 -38.99 28.07
N LEU A 500 -34.03 -38.88 27.18
CA LEU A 500 -33.03 -37.82 27.19
C LEU A 500 -33.53 -36.52 26.52
N ILE A 501 -34.68 -36.57 25.86
CA ILE A 501 -35.23 -35.47 25.07
C ILE A 501 -36.30 -34.73 25.90
N GLU A 502 -36.26 -33.39 25.91
CA GLU A 502 -37.28 -32.59 26.61
C GLU A 502 -38.68 -32.83 26.03
N LYS A 503 -39.68 -33.01 26.90
CA LYS A 503 -41.08 -33.30 26.52
C LYS A 503 -41.71 -32.29 25.55
N LYS A 504 -41.23 -31.04 25.55
CA LYS A 504 -41.68 -29.98 24.64
C LYS A 504 -41.15 -30.17 23.22
N LEU A 505 -39.94 -30.71 23.08
CA LEU A 505 -39.29 -31.00 21.82
C LEU A 505 -39.95 -32.22 21.15
N LEU A 506 -40.30 -33.25 21.93
CA LEU A 506 -41.09 -34.39 21.45
C LEU A 506 -42.46 -34.00 20.87
N GLY A 507 -43.10 -32.96 21.42
CA GLY A 507 -44.37 -32.42 20.89
C GLY A 507 -44.24 -31.71 19.54
N LEU A 508 -43.07 -31.10 19.27
CA LEU A 508 -42.77 -30.39 18.02
C LEU A 508 -42.26 -31.32 16.91
N LEU A 509 -41.81 -32.52 17.25
CA LEU A 509 -41.23 -33.51 16.33
C LEU A 509 -42.27 -34.51 15.76
N LEU A 510 -43.51 -34.51 16.27
CA LEU A 510 -44.61 -35.38 15.80
C LEU A 510 -45.10 -35.11 14.36
N PRO A 511 -45.06 -33.87 13.82
CA PRO A 511 -45.53 -33.58 12.46
C PRO A 511 -44.48 -33.75 11.34
N LEU A 512 -43.22 -34.05 11.65
CA LEU A 512 -42.09 -34.04 10.70
C LEU A 512 -41.83 -35.42 10.07
N GLU A 513 -41.17 -35.43 8.90
CA GLU A 513 -40.72 -36.66 8.24
C GLU A 513 -39.70 -37.43 9.10
N LYS A 514 -39.68 -38.77 8.94
CA LYS A 514 -38.97 -39.66 9.87
C LYS A 514 -37.48 -39.37 9.92
N ASP A 515 -36.85 -39.06 8.80
CA ASP A 515 -35.41 -38.82 8.72
C ASP A 515 -34.99 -37.47 9.33
N GLU A 516 -35.79 -36.41 9.14
CA GLU A 516 -35.61 -35.12 9.81
C GLU A 516 -35.82 -35.24 11.34
N CYS A 517 -36.79 -36.08 11.73
CA CYS A 517 -37.08 -36.37 13.13
C CYS A 517 -35.92 -37.13 13.79
N TYR A 518 -35.32 -38.11 13.09
CA TYR A 518 -34.16 -38.85 13.58
C TYR A 518 -32.92 -37.96 13.74
N MET A 519 -32.70 -37.02 12.82
CA MET A 519 -31.61 -36.04 12.91
C MET A 519 -31.70 -35.14 14.16
N LEU A 520 -32.86 -34.51 14.35
CA LEU A 520 -33.08 -33.61 15.49
C LEU A 520 -33.08 -34.34 16.83
N ARG A 521 -33.53 -35.61 16.84
CA ARG A 521 -33.42 -36.47 18.02
C ARG A 521 -31.98 -36.83 18.32
N LEU A 522 -31.19 -37.25 17.33
CA LEU A 522 -29.78 -37.59 17.52
C LEU A 522 -28.96 -36.40 17.99
N ASP A 523 -29.21 -35.20 17.45
CA ASP A 523 -28.54 -33.98 17.90
C ASP A 523 -28.84 -33.65 19.36
N ALA A 524 -30.10 -33.80 19.78
CA ALA A 524 -30.50 -33.65 21.18
C ALA A 524 -29.87 -34.73 22.09
N ILE A 525 -29.79 -35.98 21.60
CA ILE A 525 -29.18 -37.10 22.33
C ILE A 525 -27.67 -36.92 22.46
N PHE A 526 -26.97 -36.50 21.40
CA PHE A 526 -25.53 -36.22 21.43
C PHE A 526 -25.21 -35.02 22.31
N SER A 527 -26.04 -33.98 22.28
CA SER A 527 -25.95 -32.85 23.21
C SER A 527 -26.13 -33.29 24.67
N ALA A 528 -27.04 -34.23 24.95
CA ALA A 528 -27.27 -34.76 26.29
C ALA A 528 -26.14 -35.70 26.78
N LEU A 529 -25.55 -36.47 25.85
CA LEU A 529 -24.45 -37.41 26.11
C LEU A 529 -23.05 -36.74 26.05
N GLY A 530 -22.94 -35.52 25.53
CA GLY A 530 -21.70 -34.76 25.41
C GLY A 530 -20.78 -35.23 24.29
N ILE A 531 -21.34 -35.72 23.17
CA ILE A 531 -20.60 -36.22 22.00
C ILE A 531 -20.52 -35.09 20.98
N GLU A 532 -19.33 -34.49 20.82
CA GLU A 532 -19.11 -33.34 19.93
C GLU A 532 -18.22 -33.70 18.71
N ASN A 533 -17.38 -34.73 18.83
CA ASN A 533 -16.36 -35.08 17.83
C ASN A 533 -16.62 -36.43 17.15
N GLU A 534 -16.08 -36.59 15.94
CA GLU A 534 -16.13 -37.83 15.16
C GLU A 534 -15.52 -39.03 15.92
N ASP A 535 -14.40 -38.80 16.61
CA ASP A 535 -13.72 -39.78 17.44
C ASP A 535 -14.57 -40.29 18.61
N ASP A 536 -15.42 -39.44 19.17
CA ASP A 536 -16.28 -39.80 20.30
C ASP A 536 -17.50 -40.61 19.83
N LEU A 537 -17.98 -40.34 18.61
CA LEU A 537 -18.97 -41.15 17.92
C LEU A 537 -18.40 -42.53 17.56
N TYR A 538 -17.14 -42.61 17.09
CA TYR A 538 -16.45 -43.88 16.88
C TYR A 538 -16.22 -44.65 18.19
N LYS A 539 -15.88 -43.97 19.29
CA LYS A 539 -15.77 -44.61 20.62
C LYS A 539 -17.11 -45.18 21.08
N LEU A 540 -18.22 -44.46 20.87
CA LEU A 540 -19.56 -44.94 21.21
C LEU A 540 -19.90 -46.18 20.39
N VAL A 541 -19.76 -46.12 19.06
CA VAL A 541 -20.07 -47.26 18.17
C VAL A 541 -19.18 -48.46 18.48
N ASN A 542 -17.88 -48.25 18.72
CA ASN A 542 -16.98 -49.32 19.14
C ASN A 542 -17.30 -49.86 20.54
N PHE A 543 -17.84 -49.05 21.45
CA PHE A 543 -18.28 -49.51 22.77
C PHE A 543 -19.53 -50.39 22.66
N PHE A 544 -20.49 -50.03 21.80
CA PHE A 544 -21.64 -50.87 21.47
C PHE A 544 -21.21 -52.23 20.88
N LEU A 545 -20.20 -52.23 20.01
CA LEU A 545 -19.65 -53.47 19.43
C LEU A 545 -18.82 -54.29 20.44
N LYS A 546 -18.05 -53.66 21.33
CA LYS A 546 -17.25 -54.34 22.38
C LYS A 546 -18.11 -54.91 23.51
N TYR A 547 -19.19 -54.23 23.89
CA TYR A 547 -20.13 -54.73 24.89
C TYR A 547 -20.83 -56.01 24.40
N GLN A 548 -21.07 -56.11 23.08
CA GLN A 548 -21.58 -57.31 22.42
C GLN A 548 -20.59 -58.49 22.50
N ALA A 549 -19.28 -58.23 22.47
CA ALA A 549 -18.24 -59.25 22.58
C ALA A 549 -18.02 -59.77 24.02
N LEU A 550 -18.28 -58.94 25.04
CA LEU A 550 -18.06 -59.28 26.46
C LEU A 550 -19.24 -60.02 27.12
N HIS A 551 -20.45 -59.98 26.54
CA HIS A 551 -21.66 -60.51 27.17
C HIS A 551 -22.28 -61.71 26.42
N LEU A 552 -21.44 -62.64 25.96
CA LEU A 552 -21.87 -63.96 25.50
C LEU A 552 -21.82 -64.95 26.69
N PRO A 553 -22.93 -65.56 27.14
CA PRO A 553 -22.87 -66.61 28.16
C PRO A 553 -22.25 -67.89 27.58
N PRO A 554 -21.32 -68.58 28.28
CA PRO A 554 -21.00 -69.96 27.95
C PRO A 554 -22.20 -70.86 28.30
N PRO A 555 -22.42 -71.98 27.57
CA PRO A 555 -23.55 -72.86 27.79
C PRO A 555 -23.32 -73.80 29.00
N GLN A 556 -24.35 -73.90 29.87
CA GLN A 556 -24.58 -74.96 30.89
C GLN A 556 -23.58 -74.91 32.09
N GLU A 557 -23.90 -75.09 33.39
CA GLU A 557 -24.90 -75.87 34.13
C GLU A 557 -25.14 -75.24 35.54
N GLN A 558 -26.36 -75.42 36.06
CA GLN A 558 -26.81 -75.64 37.46
C GLN A 558 -26.21 -74.88 38.69
N THR A 559 -27.15 -74.49 39.58
CA THR A 559 -27.01 -74.29 41.06
C THR A 559 -26.14 -73.10 41.53
N SER A 560 -26.39 -72.34 42.60
CA SER A 560 -27.37 -72.31 43.68
C SER A 560 -27.10 -71.06 44.58
N LEU A 561 -28.17 -70.47 45.12
CA LEU A 561 -28.32 -69.83 46.45
C LEU A 561 -27.50 -68.58 46.90
N VAL A 562 -28.28 -67.51 47.15
CA VAL A 562 -28.43 -66.72 48.41
C VAL A 562 -27.29 -65.81 48.94
N SER A 563 -27.74 -64.61 49.35
CA SER A 563 -27.30 -63.73 50.47
C SER A 563 -26.72 -62.39 49.99
N ALA A 564 -27.42 -61.27 50.05
CA ALA A 564 -27.90 -60.47 51.19
C ALA A 564 -26.86 -59.44 51.72
N LEU A 565 -27.36 -58.20 51.79
CA LEU A 565 -27.03 -57.07 52.69
C LEU A 565 -25.88 -56.10 52.34
N GLU A 566 -26.31 -54.85 52.25
CA GLU A 566 -25.58 -53.56 52.27
C GLU A 566 -24.90 -53.29 53.65
N PRO A 567 -24.41 -52.06 53.94
CA PRO A 567 -23.24 -51.35 53.43
C PRO A 567 -22.35 -50.86 54.62
N VAL A 568 -21.31 -50.04 54.39
CA VAL A 568 -20.97 -48.80 55.13
C VAL A 568 -19.59 -48.25 54.73
N GLU A 569 -19.56 -46.92 54.70
CA GLU A 569 -18.55 -45.90 54.40
C GLU A 569 -17.16 -46.06 55.05
N GLN A 570 -16.11 -45.53 54.38
CA GLN A 570 -15.24 -44.47 54.93
C GLN A 570 -14.14 -43.99 53.95
N LEU A 571 -14.22 -42.71 53.58
CA LEU A 571 -13.18 -41.65 53.48
C LEU A 571 -11.77 -42.06 53.99
N VAL A 572 -10.59 -41.69 53.43
CA VAL A 572 -10.14 -40.34 53.02
C VAL A 572 -8.65 -40.36 52.52
N LEU A 573 -8.33 -39.41 51.63
CA LEU A 573 -7.06 -38.68 51.36
C LEU A 573 -5.78 -39.31 50.72
N GLN A 574 -5.42 -38.65 49.61
CA GLN A 574 -4.13 -38.06 49.21
C GLN A 574 -2.94 -38.94 48.79
N GLY A 575 -2.34 -38.54 47.65
CA GLY A 575 -0.92 -38.77 47.37
C GLY A 575 -0.58 -38.93 45.89
N GLU A 576 -0.20 -37.83 45.24
CA GLU A 576 0.37 -37.78 43.89
C GLU A 576 1.71 -38.56 43.78
N LYS A 577 1.99 -39.18 42.62
CA LYS A 577 3.12 -38.87 41.70
C LYS A 577 3.50 -40.02 40.75
N SER A 578 3.37 -39.72 39.45
CA SER A 578 4.31 -39.91 38.32
C SER A 578 5.13 -41.21 38.13
N GLY A 579 5.13 -41.69 36.88
CA GLY A 579 6.20 -42.51 36.25
C GLY A 579 5.62 -43.60 35.33
N SER A 580 5.32 -43.32 34.05
CA SER A 580 6.18 -43.50 32.86
C SER A 580 6.39 -44.95 32.38
N LEU A 581 5.88 -45.18 31.15
CA LEU A 581 6.43 -46.00 30.05
C LEU A 581 6.56 -47.53 30.22
N ALA A 582 5.89 -48.26 29.32
CA ALA A 582 6.56 -49.16 28.37
C ALA A 582 5.56 -49.69 27.32
N GLU A 583 5.97 -49.60 26.05
CA GLU A 583 5.35 -50.19 24.87
C GLU A 583 5.37 -51.72 24.88
N GLY A 584 4.45 -52.31 24.13
CA GLY A 584 4.42 -53.74 23.81
C GLY A 584 3.22 -54.09 22.94
N GLU A 585 3.28 -53.78 21.65
CA GLU A 585 2.55 -54.52 20.60
C GLU A 585 3.34 -55.79 20.21
N PRO A 586 2.84 -56.71 19.35
CA PRO A 586 1.46 -57.02 18.94
C PRO A 586 1.16 -58.54 18.97
N GLN A 587 -0.10 -58.97 18.85
CA GLN A 587 -0.38 -60.20 18.07
C GLN A 587 -1.81 -60.30 17.55
N GLU A 588 -1.87 -60.66 16.27
CA GLU A 588 -2.99 -60.85 15.37
C GLU A 588 -4.01 -61.89 15.85
N GLN A 589 -5.30 -61.68 15.52
CA GLN A 589 -6.24 -62.78 15.28
C GLN A 589 -7.39 -62.37 14.35
N LYS A 590 -7.75 -63.33 13.49
CA LYS A 590 -8.61 -63.32 12.29
C LYS A 590 -10.11 -63.03 12.57
N PRO A 591 -10.90 -62.67 11.53
CA PRO A 591 -12.26 -62.13 11.67
C PRO A 591 -13.32 -63.23 11.85
N PRO A 592 -14.41 -62.94 12.59
CA PRO A 592 -15.71 -63.55 12.27
C PRO A 592 -16.89 -62.57 12.49
N PRO A 593 -18.15 -62.99 12.26
CA PRO A 593 -18.94 -62.85 11.05
C PRO A 593 -20.00 -61.71 11.15
N SER A 594 -20.68 -61.44 10.04
CA SER A 594 -21.79 -60.48 9.87
C SER A 594 -22.84 -60.44 11.02
N PRO A 595 -23.49 -59.27 11.25
CA PRO A 595 -24.01 -58.85 12.55
C PRO A 595 -25.37 -59.48 12.88
N ARG A 596 -25.57 -59.91 14.13
CA ARG A 596 -26.89 -60.27 14.68
C ARG A 596 -27.40 -59.14 15.58
N LEU A 597 -28.71 -58.89 15.48
CA LEU A 597 -29.44 -57.71 15.97
C LEU A 597 -29.18 -57.38 17.45
N ILE A 598 -29.00 -56.08 17.74
CA ILE A 598 -29.04 -55.52 19.09
C ILE A 598 -30.51 -55.53 19.55
N HIS A 599 -30.78 -56.08 20.74
CA HIS A 599 -32.11 -56.07 21.32
C HIS A 599 -32.37 -54.71 22.01
N PRO A 600 -33.54 -54.06 21.82
CA PRO A 600 -33.79 -52.69 22.28
C PRO A 600 -33.57 -52.49 23.80
N ASN A 601 -33.89 -53.51 24.61
CA ASN A 601 -33.68 -53.47 26.07
C ASN A 601 -32.21 -53.41 26.54
N ASP A 602 -31.25 -53.77 25.69
CA ASP A 602 -29.82 -53.75 26.06
C ASP A 602 -29.17 -52.37 25.81
N VAL A 603 -29.82 -51.51 25.02
CA VAL A 603 -29.33 -50.15 24.69
C VAL A 603 -29.19 -49.29 25.95
N LEU A 604 -30.13 -49.38 26.89
CA LEU A 604 -30.10 -48.62 28.15
C LEU A 604 -28.94 -49.06 29.07
N LYS A 605 -28.67 -50.37 29.16
CA LYS A 605 -27.57 -50.91 29.97
C LYS A 605 -26.20 -50.52 29.40
N ILE A 606 -26.09 -50.51 28.07
CA ILE A 606 -24.88 -50.10 27.36
C ILE A 606 -24.64 -48.60 27.54
N LEU A 607 -25.68 -47.77 27.43
CA LEU A 607 -25.60 -46.33 27.69
C LEU A 607 -25.26 -46.01 29.15
N GLU A 608 -25.83 -46.73 30.11
CA GLU A 608 -25.50 -46.56 31.54
C GLU A 608 -24.03 -46.90 31.83
N ALA A 609 -23.53 -48.02 31.29
CA ALA A 609 -22.13 -48.41 31.41
C ALA A 609 -21.18 -47.41 30.73
N PHE A 610 -21.57 -46.88 29.56
CA PHE A 610 -20.82 -45.85 28.84
C PHE A 610 -20.74 -44.54 29.63
N VAL A 611 -21.86 -44.07 30.21
CA VAL A 611 -21.91 -42.85 31.02
C VAL A 611 -21.21 -43.03 32.38
N MET A 612 -21.28 -44.21 32.98
CA MET A 612 -20.55 -44.56 34.21
C MET A 612 -19.03 -44.58 33.98
N GLY A 613 -18.56 -45.07 32.83
CA GLY A 613 -17.15 -45.01 32.43
C GLY A 613 -16.63 -43.59 32.18
N LEU A 614 -17.53 -42.63 31.91
CA LEU A 614 -17.22 -41.20 31.70
C LEU A 614 -17.27 -40.36 32.99
N ARG A 615 -17.58 -40.92 34.17
CA ARG A 615 -17.72 -40.16 35.42
C ARG A 615 -16.38 -39.59 35.92
N LYS A 616 -16.07 -38.35 35.52
CA LYS A 616 -15.60 -37.32 36.45
C LYS A 616 -16.83 -36.53 36.95
N PRO A 617 -16.91 -36.18 38.25
CA PRO A 617 -18.10 -35.56 38.83
C PRO A 617 -18.40 -34.21 38.18
N ARG A 618 -19.68 -33.99 37.85
CA ARG A 618 -20.24 -32.74 37.33
C ARG A 618 -20.18 -31.66 38.42
N ASP A 619 -19.18 -30.79 38.35
CA ASP A 619 -19.34 -29.43 38.88
C ASP A 619 -20.30 -28.67 37.97
N PHE A 620 -21.21 -27.90 38.57
CA PHE A 620 -22.19 -27.06 37.88
C PHE A 620 -21.54 -26.31 36.70
N GLN A 621 -22.06 -26.54 35.49
CA GLN A 621 -21.62 -25.87 34.27
C GLN A 621 -21.64 -24.35 34.44
N VAL A 622 -20.46 -23.75 34.43
CA VAL A 622 -20.26 -22.36 34.01
C VAL A 622 -20.68 -22.29 32.53
N PRO A 623 -21.39 -21.22 32.08
CA PRO A 623 -21.79 -21.11 30.69
C PRO A 623 -20.54 -21.09 29.80
N VAL A 624 -20.45 -22.08 28.91
CA VAL A 624 -19.67 -22.10 27.66
C VAL A 624 -18.26 -21.50 27.81
N LYS A 625 -17.27 -22.36 28.05
CA LYS A 625 -15.91 -22.04 27.60
C LYS A 625 -16.02 -21.81 26.10
N LEU A 626 -15.87 -20.56 25.68
CA LEU A 626 -15.63 -20.19 24.29
C LEU A 626 -14.31 -20.86 23.92
N LEU A 627 -14.35 -22.13 23.51
CA LEU A 627 -13.26 -22.78 22.82
C LEU A 627 -13.02 -21.92 21.59
N LYS A 628 -11.95 -21.11 21.63
CA LYS A 628 -11.34 -20.61 20.42
C LYS A 628 -11.09 -21.85 19.58
N VAL A 629 -11.85 -22.04 18.51
CA VAL A 629 -11.47 -22.93 17.43
C VAL A 629 -10.23 -22.26 16.83
N VAL A 630 -9.08 -22.54 17.43
CA VAL A 630 -7.80 -22.05 16.93
C VAL A 630 -7.56 -22.83 15.66
N ARG A 631 -7.49 -22.11 14.54
CA ARG A 631 -7.13 -22.68 13.24
C ARG A 631 -5.79 -23.41 13.36
N ASP A 632 -5.68 -24.55 12.69
CA ASP A 632 -4.42 -25.26 12.58
C ASP A 632 -3.52 -24.57 11.54
N ASP A 633 -2.50 -23.85 12.03
CA ASP A 633 -1.56 -23.09 11.21
C ASP A 633 -0.34 -23.93 10.77
N SER A 634 -0.29 -25.22 11.10
CA SER A 634 0.87 -26.08 10.86
C SER A 634 1.32 -26.16 9.40
N LYS A 635 0.36 -26.12 8.45
CA LYS A 635 0.61 -26.25 7.01
C LYS A 635 0.88 -24.94 6.29
N ASP A 636 0.67 -23.80 6.95
CA ASP A 636 0.83 -22.48 6.31
C ASP A 636 2.29 -22.21 5.96
N SER A 637 3.21 -22.57 6.86
CA SER A 637 4.65 -22.42 6.62
C SER A 637 5.11 -23.22 5.43
N GLU A 638 4.59 -24.44 5.26
CA GLU A 638 4.92 -25.31 4.13
C GLU A 638 4.38 -24.74 2.81
N TYR A 639 3.15 -24.22 2.82
CA TYR A 639 2.52 -23.59 1.67
C TYR A 639 3.29 -22.35 1.17
N TRP A 640 3.63 -21.42 2.07
CA TRP A 640 4.39 -20.23 1.71
C TRP A 640 5.81 -20.55 1.25
N LYS A 641 6.47 -21.56 1.86
CA LYS A 641 7.75 -22.07 1.38
C LYS A 641 7.63 -22.67 -0.02
N ALA A 642 6.58 -23.44 -0.28
CA ALA A 642 6.34 -24.05 -1.59
C ALA A 642 6.18 -22.99 -2.71
N LEU A 643 5.44 -21.91 -2.44
CA LEU A 643 5.30 -20.76 -3.35
C LEU A 643 6.65 -20.09 -3.68
N SER A 644 7.58 -20.03 -2.72
CA SER A 644 8.92 -19.47 -2.96
C SER A 644 9.83 -20.38 -3.82
N THR A 645 9.55 -21.69 -3.83
CA THR A 645 10.36 -22.70 -4.55
C THR A 645 9.86 -23.04 -5.95
N VAL A 646 8.95 -22.23 -6.50
CA VAL A 646 8.32 -22.44 -7.81
C VAL A 646 9.34 -22.50 -8.96
N ILE A 647 10.42 -21.73 -8.86
CA ILE A 647 11.57 -21.85 -9.76
C ILE A 647 12.69 -22.55 -8.98
N PRO A 648 13.04 -23.80 -9.33
CA PRO A 648 14.14 -24.51 -8.69
C PRO A 648 15.46 -23.75 -8.80
N SER A 649 16.31 -23.87 -7.78
CA SER A 649 17.66 -23.26 -7.78
C SER A 649 18.52 -23.71 -8.97
N THR A 650 18.30 -24.91 -9.49
CA THR A 650 18.96 -25.40 -10.72
C THR A 650 18.64 -24.55 -11.94
N LYS A 651 17.39 -24.06 -12.07
CA LYS A 651 16.98 -23.15 -13.15
C LYS A 651 17.59 -21.76 -12.97
N GLN A 652 17.65 -21.26 -11.74
CA GLN A 652 18.29 -19.97 -11.44
C GLN A 652 19.77 -19.98 -11.80
N ASN A 653 20.50 -21.04 -11.44
CA ASN A 653 21.91 -21.21 -11.84
C ASN A 653 22.08 -21.27 -13.36
N LEU A 654 21.11 -21.86 -14.07
CA LEU A 654 21.07 -21.88 -15.54
C LEU A 654 20.89 -20.47 -16.12
N TRP A 655 20.03 -19.65 -15.52
CA TRP A 655 19.84 -18.26 -15.92
C TRP A 655 21.11 -17.42 -15.70
N ASP A 656 21.78 -17.59 -14.56
CA ASP A 656 23.04 -16.88 -14.27
C ASP A 656 24.15 -17.28 -15.24
N ALA A 657 24.26 -18.58 -15.55
CA ALA A 657 25.22 -19.07 -16.55
C ALA A 657 24.88 -18.55 -17.95
N LEU A 658 23.61 -18.51 -18.33
CA LEU A 658 23.16 -17.97 -19.61
C LEU A 658 23.43 -16.46 -19.70
N TYR A 659 23.16 -15.71 -18.64
CA TYR A 659 23.42 -14.28 -18.56
C TYR A 659 24.91 -13.97 -18.77
N THR A 660 25.79 -14.64 -18.01
CA THR A 660 27.25 -14.48 -18.18
C THR A 660 27.74 -14.91 -19.56
N ALA A 661 27.12 -15.92 -20.18
CA ALA A 661 27.43 -16.32 -21.55
C ALA A 661 26.98 -15.27 -22.58
N LEU A 662 25.79 -14.67 -22.41
CA LEU A 662 25.28 -13.61 -23.28
C LEU A 662 26.11 -12.33 -23.16
N GLU A 663 26.58 -11.97 -21.97
CA GLU A 663 27.51 -10.82 -21.79
C GLU A 663 28.81 -11.02 -22.57
N LYS A 664 29.41 -12.22 -22.48
CA LYS A 664 30.61 -12.55 -23.27
C LYS A 664 30.33 -12.56 -24.76
N TYR A 665 29.17 -13.10 -25.18
CA TYR A 665 28.78 -13.13 -26.58
C TYR A 665 28.55 -11.71 -27.14
N HIS A 666 27.90 -10.83 -26.37
CA HIS A 666 27.74 -9.43 -26.71
C HIS A 666 29.09 -8.74 -26.90
N LEU A 667 30.06 -8.98 -25.99
CA LEU A 667 31.41 -8.45 -26.13
C LEU A 667 32.08 -8.90 -27.44
N VAL A 668 31.98 -10.19 -27.78
CA VAL A 668 32.51 -10.71 -29.06
C VAL A 668 31.80 -10.07 -30.25
N LEU A 669 30.48 -9.87 -30.20
CA LEU A 669 29.74 -9.19 -31.26
C LEU A 669 30.18 -7.74 -31.45
N THR A 670 30.43 -7.01 -30.36
CA THR A 670 30.93 -5.63 -30.43
C THR A 670 32.33 -5.58 -31.04
N GLN A 671 33.23 -6.46 -30.62
CA GLN A 671 34.58 -6.58 -31.21
C GLN A 671 34.50 -6.96 -32.69
N ARG A 672 33.60 -7.87 -33.06
CA ARG A 672 33.39 -8.24 -34.47
C ARG A 672 32.87 -7.05 -35.28
N ALA A 673 31.99 -6.23 -34.72
CA ALA A 673 31.48 -5.04 -35.40
C ALA A 673 32.62 -4.03 -35.66
N GLU A 674 33.49 -3.79 -34.68
CA GLU A 674 34.68 -2.94 -34.83
C GLU A 674 35.61 -3.49 -35.93
N LEU A 675 35.94 -4.78 -35.88
CA LEU A 675 36.78 -5.43 -36.88
C LEU A 675 36.16 -5.41 -38.29
N LEU A 676 34.83 -5.46 -38.41
CA LEU A 676 34.17 -5.33 -39.72
C LEU A 676 34.35 -3.93 -40.30
N VAL A 677 34.25 -2.89 -39.46
CA VAL A 677 34.50 -1.50 -39.89
C VAL A 677 35.97 -1.32 -40.27
N GLU A 678 36.90 -1.85 -39.48
CA GLU A 678 38.33 -1.81 -39.80
C GLU A 678 38.64 -2.53 -41.13
N ASN A 679 38.07 -3.71 -41.36
CA ASN A 679 38.23 -4.41 -42.62
C ASN A 679 37.68 -3.62 -43.81
N GLN A 680 36.52 -2.97 -43.67
CA GLN A 680 35.97 -2.10 -44.72
C GLN A 680 36.89 -0.92 -45.02
N CYS A 681 37.47 -0.30 -43.99
CA CYS A 681 38.45 0.77 -44.16
C CYS A 681 39.72 0.27 -44.88
N LEU A 682 40.23 -0.91 -44.51
CA LEU A 682 41.39 -1.51 -45.16
C LEU A 682 41.11 -1.93 -46.61
N GLU A 683 39.92 -2.43 -46.91
CA GLU A 683 39.47 -2.70 -48.27
C GLU A 683 39.45 -1.43 -49.11
N GLN A 684 38.89 -0.33 -48.58
CA GLN A 684 38.90 0.97 -49.25
C GLN A 684 40.33 1.44 -49.55
N GLN A 685 41.22 1.42 -48.55
CA GLN A 685 42.63 1.76 -48.73
C GLN A 685 43.32 0.88 -49.78
N ASN A 686 43.07 -0.43 -49.77
CA ASN A 686 43.62 -1.33 -50.78
C ASN A 686 43.09 -0.99 -52.18
N THR A 687 41.81 -0.64 -52.33
CA THR A 687 41.27 -0.23 -53.64
C THR A 687 41.88 1.08 -54.13
N GLU A 688 42.11 2.06 -53.24
CA GLU A 688 42.80 3.31 -53.57
C GLU A 688 44.26 3.06 -53.98
N LEU A 689 44.97 2.20 -53.25
CA LEU A 689 46.34 1.81 -53.59
C LEU A 689 46.41 1.06 -54.93
N GLN A 690 45.45 0.18 -55.22
CA GLN A 690 45.35 -0.48 -56.52
C GLN A 690 45.13 0.53 -57.65
N GLN A 691 44.25 1.52 -57.46
CA GLN A 691 44.03 2.60 -58.43
C GLN A 691 45.28 3.46 -58.63
N LEU A 692 45.98 3.83 -57.55
CA LEU A 692 47.22 4.60 -57.60
C LEU A 692 48.33 3.82 -58.33
N LEU A 693 48.46 2.53 -58.06
CA LEU A 693 49.40 1.66 -58.76
C LEU A 693 49.07 1.59 -60.25
N GLN A 694 47.79 1.47 -60.61
CA GLN A 694 47.35 1.48 -62.01
C GLN A 694 47.71 2.80 -62.70
N GLN A 695 47.50 3.94 -62.04
CA GLN A 695 47.94 5.26 -62.55
C GLN A 695 49.45 5.33 -62.76
N TYR A 696 50.25 4.77 -61.85
CA TYR A 696 51.71 4.74 -62.01
C TYR A 696 52.16 3.79 -63.12
N LEU A 697 51.46 2.67 -63.34
CA LEU A 697 51.73 1.76 -64.45
C LEU A 697 51.42 2.43 -65.80
N ASP A 698 50.36 3.24 -65.88
CA ASP A 698 49.91 3.93 -67.10
C ASP A 698 50.63 5.28 -67.37
N SER A 699 51.56 5.69 -66.49
CA SER A 699 52.33 6.93 -66.66
C SER A 699 53.25 6.90 -67.88
N ARG A 700 53.29 8.00 -68.64
CA ARG A 700 54.07 8.14 -69.89
C ARG A 700 55.57 7.88 -69.72
N ILE A 701 56.11 8.19 -68.54
CA ILE A 701 57.51 7.96 -68.18
C ILE A 701 57.89 6.47 -68.31
N ASN A 702 56.97 5.54 -68.07
CA ASN A 702 57.25 4.10 -68.22
C ASN A 702 57.54 3.69 -69.67
N SER A 703 57.03 4.43 -70.66
CA SER A 703 57.30 4.20 -72.08
C SER A 703 58.53 4.92 -72.62
N GLU A 704 59.03 5.92 -71.89
CA GLU A 704 60.17 6.77 -72.27
C GLU A 704 61.52 6.20 -71.80
N LEU A 705 61.51 5.24 -70.85
CA LEU A 705 62.71 4.60 -70.33
C LEU A 705 63.18 3.45 -71.26
N GLN A 706 64.51 3.34 -71.47
CA GLN A 706 65.11 2.28 -72.30
C GLN A 706 64.85 0.86 -71.79
N ALA A 707 64.58 0.72 -70.48
CA ALA A 707 64.07 -0.50 -69.86
C ALA A 707 62.85 -0.14 -69.01
N PRO A 708 61.63 -0.52 -69.38
CA PRO A 708 60.44 -0.17 -68.62
C PRO A 708 60.43 -0.93 -67.28
N PRO A 709 60.06 -0.27 -66.16
CA PRO A 709 60.08 -0.90 -64.83
C PRO A 709 59.15 -2.12 -64.72
N THR A 710 58.10 -2.21 -65.54
CA THR A 710 57.23 -3.39 -65.68
C THR A 710 57.95 -4.65 -66.19
N GLN A 711 59.06 -4.52 -66.91
CA GLN A 711 59.89 -5.67 -67.32
C GLN A 711 60.86 -6.12 -66.24
N VAL A 712 61.26 -5.23 -65.34
CA VAL A 712 62.16 -5.52 -64.20
C VAL A 712 61.38 -6.17 -63.05
N PHE A 713 60.16 -5.71 -62.78
CA PHE A 713 59.27 -6.23 -61.74
C PHE A 713 58.26 -7.26 -62.27
N ARG A 714 58.69 -8.24 -63.08
CA ARG A 714 57.81 -9.39 -63.40
C ARG A 714 57.47 -10.13 -62.11
N VAL A 715 56.27 -9.88 -61.59
CA VAL A 715 55.69 -10.66 -60.50
C VAL A 715 55.47 -12.08 -61.04
N PRO A 716 56.00 -13.13 -60.40
CA PRO A 716 55.75 -14.49 -60.82
C PRO A 716 54.25 -14.76 -60.72
N THR A 717 53.60 -14.94 -61.87
CA THR A 717 52.21 -15.40 -61.96
C THR A 717 52.13 -16.78 -61.33
N LYS A 718 51.40 -16.91 -60.22
CA LYS A 718 50.87 -18.17 -59.73
C LYS A 718 49.42 -18.31 -60.12
#